data_AF-A0A803NY12-F1
#
_entry.id   AF-A0A803NY12-F1
#
_cell.length_a   1.000
_cell.length_b   1.000
_cell.length_c   1.000
_cell.angle_alpha   90.00
_cell.angle_beta   90.00
_cell.angle_gamma   90.00
#
_symmetry.space_group_name_H-M   'P 1'
#
loop_
_entity.id
_entity.type
_entity.pdbx_description
1 polymer ?
#
loop_
_entity_poly.entity_id
_entity_poly.type
_entity_poly.pdbx_seq_one_letter_code
_entity_poly.pdbx_strand_id
1 'polypeptide(L)'
;MEMDESQRGLPFQLQFDKPLASQTVLAEWNPEKDLLAMVTEDSKLLLHRFNWQRLWTISPGRCITSLCWRPDGKAIAVGLEDGTVSLHDVENGKLLRSLKSHNVAVVCLNWEEDGQQIRDDIGSMSTYEDRTSRFFPPAPRVPRIQGLVSGDAGFMDDSEDSFQDLSSSSQQRFNILCSGDKDGIICFSIFGSFPIGKINIHECSVPSSDTRAECRLQNASIYKVALSKDLCRLVVMCSGELVNNRDESVNYKIAEHGIHGLHCLTLDTSIFWKRKNELHQVAQQASNIEELTEVIRASLSIMSKQWSDAMHTFHEKFDSISDLIVSHGLDSSSQEEFLSLLGGARTSPPIHQFLVNSLGEVGVKRVSKVVCGAGKELQHIVLNHLQPAAEIIGFRIGELRGFSRWRARYQSIGLDETLISNAAEKVGMIIVQVEWFLRLLSSVVQQFSNFFNWLLKCIRILMQEPSDQLLPYNSELVVIFLKFLYDQDPVKQLLEASNADQIIDIDLETMQRVKELSHFGGFSDCDYLRRTLAKQFHQMESSFKEAFLMPFTSISRKILCVDLLPLAPLPPSSVSLKIPTSISYYEDSFQSVSYQQTCQGSFVDFISFQIPEESFSNIANCIAIVRGFTHDSSSLKKGYTSLEALLLQIPDGYYCVDISLYKESQIVLLLNDTTTSSESSGDSCMMIVQAADLPFASISTPTCVDIWKLHELKDNIIYLQMEDEKVRSIPHSVIAPLAVSSSRGVACVFAARKRALVYILEEDEDEVSETE
;
A
#
# COMPACT_ATOMS: atom_id res chain seq x y z
N MET A 1 47.32 -7.45 49.73
CA MET A 1 46.23 -8.35 49.34
C MET A 1 45.40 -7.57 48.36
N GLU A 2 45.93 -7.52 47.14
CA GLU A 2 45.26 -6.98 45.96
C GLU A 2 44.16 -7.99 45.61
N MET A 3 42.92 -7.52 45.48
CA MET A 3 41.84 -8.32 44.92
C MET A 3 41.76 -7.97 43.43
N ASP A 4 41.75 -9.03 42.62
CA ASP A 4 41.55 -9.03 41.17
C ASP A 4 40.52 -8.00 40.68
N GLU A 5 41.01 -6.96 39.99
CA GLU A 5 40.25 -6.34 38.91
C GLU A 5 40.27 -7.33 37.74
N SER A 6 39.33 -8.26 37.74
CA SER A 6 39.06 -9.15 36.62
C SER A 6 38.84 -8.34 35.35
N GLN A 7 39.62 -8.65 34.30
CA GLN A 7 39.48 -8.15 32.93
C GLN A 7 38.00 -7.97 32.55
N ARG A 8 37.52 -6.72 32.51
CA ARG A 8 36.23 -6.40 31.90
C ARG A 8 36.46 -6.40 30.38
N GLY A 9 35.91 -7.38 29.67
CA GLY A 9 35.91 -7.38 28.20
C GLY A 9 35.29 -6.09 27.65
N LEU A 10 35.71 -5.70 26.43
CA LEU A 10 35.20 -4.49 25.79
C LEU A 10 33.71 -4.68 25.47
N PRO A 11 32.80 -3.78 25.88
CA PRO A 11 31.37 -3.95 25.64
C PRO A 11 31.07 -4.01 24.14
N PHE A 12 30.14 -4.89 23.77
CA PHE A 12 29.67 -5.11 22.40
C PHE A 12 30.74 -5.65 21.43
N GLN A 13 30.53 -6.86 20.94
CA GLN A 13 31.41 -7.48 19.97
C GLN A 13 31.27 -6.84 18.57
N LEU A 14 32.38 -6.36 18.00
CA LEU A 14 32.42 -5.89 16.62
C LEU A 14 32.45 -7.10 15.66
N GLN A 15 31.37 -7.33 14.93
CA GLN A 15 31.27 -8.43 13.97
C GLN A 15 31.83 -8.03 12.60
N PHE A 16 31.51 -6.83 12.13
CA PHE A 16 31.88 -6.37 10.79
C PHE A 16 32.24 -4.90 10.78
N ASP A 17 33.28 -4.57 10.01
CA ASP A 17 33.61 -3.22 9.60
C ASP A 17 33.80 -3.19 8.08
N LYS A 18 32.87 -2.55 7.37
CA LYS A 18 32.76 -2.64 5.91
C LYS A 18 32.67 -1.26 5.25
N PRO A 19 33.47 -0.99 4.20
CA PRO A 19 33.32 0.22 3.41
C PRO A 19 32.05 0.15 2.56
N LEU A 20 31.37 1.30 2.44
CA LEU A 20 30.17 1.52 1.65
C LEU A 20 30.50 2.33 0.39
N ALA A 21 29.79 2.06 -0.70
CA ALA A 21 29.94 2.81 -1.95
C ALA A 21 29.34 4.23 -1.87
N SER A 22 28.25 4.38 -1.11
CA SER A 22 27.53 5.65 -0.89
C SER A 22 27.17 5.79 0.58
N GLN A 23 26.88 7.01 1.02
CA GLN A 23 26.35 7.23 2.36
C GLN A 23 24.94 6.66 2.49
N THR A 24 24.64 6.13 3.68
CA THR A 24 23.32 5.60 4.05
C THR A 24 22.51 6.70 4.72
N VAL A 25 21.28 6.91 4.27
CA VAL A 25 20.36 7.94 4.78
C VAL A 25 19.31 7.34 5.72
N LEU A 26 18.87 6.10 5.46
CA LEU A 26 17.93 5.35 6.29
C LEU A 26 18.42 3.91 6.42
N ALA A 27 18.24 3.29 7.58
CA ALA A 27 18.56 1.90 7.81
C ALA A 27 17.67 1.32 8.89
N GLU A 28 17.21 0.09 8.69
CA GLU A 28 16.35 -0.60 9.65
C GLU A 28 16.51 -2.11 9.54
N TRP A 29 16.57 -2.78 10.69
CA TRP A 29 16.64 -4.24 10.76
C TRP A 29 15.26 -4.85 10.58
N ASN A 30 15.22 -6.01 9.93
CA ASN A 30 14.03 -6.83 9.89
C ASN A 30 13.66 -7.30 11.30
N PRO A 31 12.37 -7.28 11.68
CA PRO A 31 11.94 -7.64 13.03
C PRO A 31 12.14 -9.14 13.35
N GLU A 32 12.10 -10.01 12.34
CA GLU A 32 12.09 -11.48 12.50
C GLU A 32 13.38 -12.15 11.98
N LYS A 33 13.99 -11.61 10.93
CA LYS A 33 15.12 -12.22 10.19
C LYS A 33 16.40 -11.41 10.36
N ASP A 34 17.54 -12.05 10.08
CA ASP A 34 18.89 -11.47 10.05
C ASP A 34 19.14 -10.63 8.78
N LEU A 35 18.28 -9.64 8.54
CA LEU A 35 18.27 -8.82 7.33
C LEU A 35 18.29 -7.33 7.68
N LEU A 36 19.13 -6.57 6.98
CA LEU A 36 19.26 -5.12 7.12
C LEU A 36 18.84 -4.45 5.81
N ALA A 37 17.81 -3.61 5.86
CA ALA A 37 17.45 -2.72 4.77
C ALA A 37 18.18 -1.39 4.93
N MET A 38 18.78 -0.89 3.84
CA MET A 38 19.49 0.38 3.81
C MET A 38 19.08 1.19 2.59
N VAL A 39 18.90 2.49 2.78
CA VAL A 39 18.66 3.45 1.71
C VAL A 39 19.87 4.33 1.57
N THR A 40 20.46 4.34 0.38
CA THR A 40 21.62 5.18 0.07
C THR A 40 21.21 6.57 -0.39
N GLU A 41 22.16 7.52 -0.36
CA GLU A 41 21.97 8.90 -0.84
C GLU A 41 21.53 8.97 -2.31
N ASP A 42 21.92 8.01 -3.14
CA ASP A 42 21.45 7.86 -4.54
C ASP A 42 20.06 7.22 -4.66
N SER A 43 19.29 7.18 -3.56
CA SER A 43 17.90 6.69 -3.48
C SER A 43 17.72 5.23 -3.93
N LYS A 44 18.71 4.39 -3.64
CA LYS A 44 18.61 2.94 -3.85
C LYS A 44 18.30 2.24 -2.53
N LEU A 45 17.36 1.31 -2.58
CA LEU A 45 17.08 0.39 -1.49
C LEU A 45 17.96 -0.85 -1.65
N LEU A 46 18.78 -1.13 -0.65
CA LEU A 46 19.67 -2.27 -0.58
C LEU A 46 19.20 -3.20 0.54
N LEU A 47 19.15 -4.49 0.25
CA LEU A 47 18.93 -5.51 1.28
C LEU A 47 20.19 -6.33 1.49
N HIS A 48 20.64 -6.41 2.74
CA HIS A 48 21.80 -7.20 3.14
C HIS A 48 21.42 -8.24 4.17
N ARG A 49 22.11 -9.38 4.12
CA ARG A 49 22.13 -10.35 5.22
C ARG A 49 23.08 -9.86 6.33
N PHE A 50 22.92 -10.43 7.51
CA PHE A 50 23.82 -10.18 8.64
C PHE A 50 25.30 -10.40 8.31
N ASN A 51 25.64 -11.39 7.47
CA ASN A 51 27.01 -11.64 6.98
C ASN A 51 27.52 -10.61 5.95
N TRP A 52 26.85 -9.46 5.82
CA TRP A 52 27.12 -8.39 4.86
C TRP A 52 27.00 -8.78 3.39
N GLN A 53 26.36 -9.91 3.08
CA GLN A 53 26.05 -10.30 1.71
C GLN A 53 24.85 -9.51 1.21
N ARG A 54 25.02 -8.76 0.11
CA ARG A 54 23.92 -8.06 -0.57
C ARG A 54 23.04 -9.07 -1.31
N LEU A 55 21.74 -9.06 -1.01
CA LEU A 55 20.72 -9.89 -1.67
C LEU A 55 20.26 -9.27 -2.98
N TRP A 56 19.78 -8.03 -2.93
CA TRP A 56 19.29 -7.32 -4.10
C TRP A 56 19.39 -5.80 -3.92
N THR A 57 19.10 -5.08 -5.00
CA THR A 57 19.08 -3.61 -5.04
C THR A 57 17.92 -3.14 -5.90
N ILE A 58 17.14 -2.19 -5.39
CA ILE A 58 16.02 -1.58 -6.10
C ILE A 58 16.26 -0.08 -6.22
N SER A 59 15.94 0.47 -7.38
CA SER A 59 15.90 1.91 -7.64
C SER A 59 14.49 2.33 -8.08
N PRO A 60 13.65 2.87 -7.18
CA PRO A 60 12.27 3.24 -7.50
C PRO A 60 12.14 4.40 -8.51
N GLY A 61 13.25 5.07 -8.85
CA GLY A 61 13.28 6.24 -9.75
C GLY A 61 12.87 7.55 -9.10
N ARG A 62 12.51 7.53 -7.82
CA ARG A 62 12.19 8.69 -6.97
C ARG A 62 12.97 8.62 -5.67
N CYS A 63 13.14 9.77 -5.02
CA CYS A 63 13.81 9.85 -3.73
C CYS A 63 13.00 9.12 -2.66
N ILE A 64 13.69 8.24 -1.92
CA ILE A 64 13.13 7.51 -0.79
C ILE A 64 13.30 8.38 0.45
N THR A 65 12.20 8.69 1.11
CA THR A 65 12.16 9.62 2.25
C THR A 65 11.90 8.92 3.58
N SER A 66 11.27 7.73 3.56
CA SER A 66 11.00 6.93 4.74
C SER A 66 10.98 5.43 4.43
N LEU A 67 11.24 4.60 5.44
CA LEU A 67 11.32 3.15 5.35
C LEU A 67 10.64 2.55 6.59
N CYS A 68 9.87 1.47 6.43
CA CYS A 68 9.48 0.62 7.55
C CYS A 68 9.32 -0.84 7.13
N TRP A 69 9.60 -1.77 8.04
CA TRP A 69 9.31 -3.19 7.83
C TRP A 69 7.85 -3.52 8.12
N ARG A 70 7.30 -4.49 7.38
CA ARG A 70 6.08 -5.16 7.83
C ARG A 70 6.42 -6.04 9.05
N PRO A 71 5.55 -6.12 10.07
CA PRO A 71 5.85 -6.87 11.31
C PRO A 71 6.22 -8.36 11.08
N ASP A 72 5.70 -8.99 10.02
CA ASP A 72 6.04 -10.37 9.66
C ASP A 72 7.42 -10.54 9.01
N GLY A 73 8.13 -9.44 8.74
CA GLY A 73 9.45 -9.43 8.10
C GLY A 73 9.45 -9.87 6.63
N LYS A 74 8.30 -9.95 5.96
CA LYS A 74 8.20 -10.44 4.57
C LYS A 74 7.98 -9.33 3.52
N ALA A 75 7.66 -8.12 3.95
CA ALA A 75 7.55 -6.96 3.06
C ALA A 75 8.22 -5.72 3.67
N ILE A 76 8.64 -4.81 2.80
CA ILE A 76 9.19 -3.49 3.15
C ILE A 76 8.29 -2.42 2.55
N ALA A 77 7.87 -1.45 3.37
CA ALA A 77 7.21 -0.25 2.90
C ALA A 77 8.23 0.89 2.72
N VAL A 78 8.11 1.59 1.60
CA VAL A 78 8.98 2.70 1.22
C VAL A 78 8.11 3.90 0.90
N GLY A 79 8.39 5.03 1.55
CA GLY A 79 7.74 6.31 1.28
C GLY A 79 8.58 7.11 0.29
N LEU A 80 7.91 7.68 -0.72
CA LEU A 80 8.55 8.44 -1.79
C LEU A 80 8.23 9.94 -1.68
N GLU A 81 9.10 10.74 -2.27
CA GLU A 81 8.95 12.21 -2.35
C GLU A 81 7.68 12.66 -3.09
N ASP A 82 7.13 11.82 -3.99
CA ASP A 82 5.92 12.14 -4.76
C ASP A 82 4.60 11.79 -4.05
N GLY A 83 4.67 11.37 -2.79
CA GLY A 83 3.52 10.99 -1.96
C GLY A 83 3.07 9.54 -2.14
N THR A 84 3.81 8.75 -2.90
CA THR A 84 3.56 7.33 -3.09
C THR A 84 4.19 6.51 -1.98
N VAL A 85 3.45 5.50 -1.50
CA VAL A 85 3.97 4.43 -0.65
C VAL A 85 4.08 3.16 -1.49
N SER A 86 5.28 2.60 -1.62
CA SER A 86 5.51 1.34 -2.34
C SER A 86 5.83 0.20 -1.38
N LEU A 87 5.22 -0.95 -1.62
CA LEU A 87 5.48 -2.19 -0.90
C LEU A 87 6.35 -3.10 -1.75
N HIS A 88 7.44 -3.60 -1.18
CA HIS A 88 8.39 -4.47 -1.86
C HIS A 88 8.52 -5.82 -1.16
N ASP A 89 8.65 -6.88 -1.95
CA ASP A 89 8.92 -8.24 -1.47
C ASP A 89 10.36 -8.33 -0.95
N VAL A 90 10.53 -8.99 0.18
CA VAL A 90 11.83 -9.20 0.82
C VAL A 90 12.66 -10.26 0.08
N GLU A 91 12.03 -11.26 -0.52
CA GLU A 91 12.76 -12.38 -1.14
C GLU A 91 13.41 -11.97 -2.47
N ASN A 92 12.69 -11.22 -3.31
CA ASN A 92 13.12 -10.90 -4.68
C ASN A 92 13.18 -9.39 -5.00
N GLY A 93 12.74 -8.51 -4.09
CA GLY A 93 12.71 -7.07 -4.31
C GLY A 93 11.64 -6.57 -5.29
N LYS A 94 10.71 -7.43 -5.73
CA LYS A 94 9.64 -7.03 -6.66
C LYS A 94 8.69 -6.04 -5.99
N LEU A 95 8.20 -5.07 -6.76
CA LEU A 95 7.13 -4.18 -6.33
C LEU A 95 5.84 -4.99 -6.17
N LEU A 96 5.35 -5.10 -4.95
CA LEU A 96 4.10 -5.77 -4.59
C LEU A 96 2.90 -4.86 -4.87
N ARG A 97 2.97 -3.62 -4.37
CA ARG A 97 1.87 -2.65 -4.46
C ARG A 97 2.43 -1.23 -4.42
N SER A 98 1.75 -0.30 -5.08
CA SER A 98 2.06 1.13 -5.04
C SER A 98 0.77 1.89 -4.77
N LEU A 99 0.77 2.66 -3.68
CA LEU A 99 -0.39 3.41 -3.21
C LEU A 99 -0.06 4.91 -3.22
N LYS A 100 -0.79 5.68 -4.00
CA LYS A 100 -0.70 7.15 -3.94
C LYS A 100 -1.58 7.67 -2.80
N SER A 101 -1.07 7.55 -1.58
CA SER A 101 -1.78 7.93 -0.35
C SER A 101 -1.69 9.43 -0.06
N HIS A 102 -0.64 10.09 -0.53
CA HIS A 102 -0.36 11.50 -0.27
C HIS A 102 -0.14 12.28 -1.57
N ASN A 103 -0.27 13.61 -1.48
CA ASN A 103 0.02 14.53 -2.59
C ASN A 103 1.45 15.09 -2.55
N VAL A 104 2.13 14.92 -1.42
CA VAL A 104 3.46 15.46 -1.11
C VAL A 104 4.29 14.36 -0.43
N ALA A 105 5.60 14.57 -0.31
CA ALA A 105 6.56 13.63 0.26
C ALA A 105 6.10 12.98 1.58
N VAL A 106 6.20 11.65 1.62
CA VAL A 106 5.96 10.85 2.83
C VAL A 106 7.17 10.95 3.74
N VAL A 107 7.02 11.56 4.91
CA VAL A 107 8.16 11.89 5.80
C VAL A 107 8.42 10.77 6.81
N CYS A 108 7.38 10.03 7.20
CA CYS A 108 7.50 8.94 8.16
C CYS A 108 6.51 7.81 7.87
N LEU A 109 6.92 6.59 8.20
CA LEU A 109 6.11 5.38 8.16
C LEU A 109 6.22 4.64 9.50
N ASN A 110 5.14 4.01 9.92
CA ASN A 110 5.14 3.07 11.05
C ASN A 110 4.13 1.96 10.76
N TRP A 111 4.55 0.71 10.91
CA TRP A 111 3.70 -0.45 10.67
C TRP A 111 3.66 -1.33 11.90
N GLU A 112 2.49 -1.46 12.50
CA GLU A 112 2.30 -2.22 13.73
C GLU A 112 1.29 -3.34 13.53
N GLU A 113 1.50 -4.43 14.28
CA GLU A 113 0.63 -5.60 14.35
C GLU A 113 0.04 -5.69 15.76
N ASP A 114 -1.21 -6.17 15.84
CA ASP A 114 -1.86 -6.49 17.11
C ASP A 114 -0.99 -7.44 17.97
N GLY A 115 -0.56 -6.96 19.14
CA GLY A 115 0.34 -7.69 20.05
C GLY A 115 -0.28 -8.88 20.79
N GLN A 116 -1.58 -9.16 20.68
CA GLN A 116 -2.16 -10.33 21.37
C GLN A 116 -1.86 -11.66 20.65
N GLN A 117 -0.92 -12.44 21.21
CA GLN A 117 -0.94 -13.89 21.07
C GLN A 117 -2.14 -14.45 21.83
N ILE A 118 -3.26 -14.70 21.15
CA ILE A 118 -4.32 -15.53 21.71
C ILE A 118 -3.81 -16.98 21.74
N ARG A 119 -3.17 -17.38 22.84
CA ARG A 119 -3.13 -18.79 23.29
C ARG A 119 -4.37 -19.03 24.13
N ASP A 120 -5.51 -19.24 23.49
CA ASP A 120 -6.72 -19.69 24.18
C ASP A 120 -7.00 -21.16 23.85
N ASP A 121 -6.94 -21.96 24.91
CA ASP A 121 -7.11 -23.42 24.99
C ASP A 121 -8.59 -23.88 24.81
N ILE A 122 -9.42 -23.08 24.16
CA ILE A 122 -10.83 -23.39 23.87
C ILE A 122 -11.17 -22.87 22.46
N GLY A 123 -11.09 -23.76 21.48
CA GLY A 123 -11.10 -23.48 20.04
C GLY A 123 -12.40 -22.93 19.44
N SER A 124 -12.87 -21.76 19.87
CA SER A 124 -13.94 -21.04 19.17
C SER A 124 -13.96 -19.55 19.50
N MET A 125 -13.05 -18.77 18.90
CA MET A 125 -13.30 -17.36 18.62
C MET A 125 -12.87 -17.02 17.18
N SER A 126 -13.88 -16.62 16.40
CA SER A 126 -13.95 -16.18 15.01
C SER A 126 -12.68 -15.53 14.39
N THR A 127 -11.67 -16.32 14.03
CA THR A 127 -10.82 -15.92 12.90
C THR A 127 -11.70 -15.98 11.64
N TYR A 128 -11.70 -14.90 10.84
CA TYR A 128 -12.38 -14.94 9.56
C TYR A 128 -11.68 -15.99 8.71
N GLU A 129 -12.41 -17.05 8.37
CA GLU A 129 -11.92 -18.03 7.41
C GLU A 129 -12.37 -17.59 6.04
N ASP A 130 -11.41 -17.36 5.16
CA ASP A 130 -11.72 -17.15 3.75
C ASP A 130 -12.32 -18.42 3.15
N ARG A 131 -13.62 -18.37 2.83
CA ARG A 131 -14.37 -19.50 2.28
C ARG A 131 -14.34 -19.56 0.77
N THR A 132 -13.74 -18.60 0.07
CA THR A 132 -13.76 -18.59 -1.40
C THR A 132 -13.10 -19.83 -1.99
N SER A 133 -12.02 -20.32 -1.37
CA SER A 133 -11.36 -21.58 -1.76
C SER A 133 -12.26 -22.82 -1.66
N ARG A 134 -13.37 -22.76 -0.91
CA ARG A 134 -14.35 -23.85 -0.80
C ARG A 134 -15.30 -23.91 -1.99
N PHE A 135 -15.52 -22.78 -2.65
CA PHE A 135 -16.50 -22.63 -3.73
C PHE A 135 -15.86 -22.42 -5.10
N PHE A 136 -14.63 -21.88 -5.12
CA PHE A 136 -13.94 -21.47 -6.33
C PHE A 136 -12.55 -22.10 -6.40
N PRO A 137 -12.04 -22.38 -7.62
CA PRO A 137 -10.63 -22.61 -7.84
C PRO A 137 -9.80 -21.37 -7.43
N PRO A 138 -8.45 -21.47 -7.41
CA PRO A 138 -7.58 -20.31 -7.19
C PRO A 138 -7.98 -19.11 -8.05
N ALA A 139 -7.90 -17.92 -7.48
CA ALA A 139 -8.30 -16.69 -8.15
C ALA A 139 -7.57 -16.52 -9.50
N PRO A 140 -8.28 -16.06 -10.55
CA PRO A 140 -7.67 -15.84 -11.85
C PRO A 140 -6.61 -14.74 -11.76
N ARG A 141 -5.57 -14.87 -12.60
CA ARG A 141 -4.49 -13.87 -12.70
C ARG A 141 -4.73 -12.92 -13.84
N VAL A 142 -4.00 -11.82 -13.85
CA VAL A 142 -3.97 -10.89 -14.98
C VAL A 142 -3.52 -11.66 -16.24
N PRO A 143 -4.29 -11.65 -17.34
CA PRO A 143 -3.90 -12.34 -18.56
C PRO A 143 -2.62 -11.75 -19.15
N ARG A 144 -1.71 -12.62 -19.61
CA ARG A 144 -0.43 -12.21 -20.23
C ARG A 144 -0.59 -12.19 -21.75
N ILE A 145 -0.02 -11.18 -22.43
CA ILE A 145 0.03 -11.13 -23.89
C ILE A 145 1.04 -12.18 -24.37
N GLN A 146 0.59 -13.23 -25.05
CA GLN A 146 1.48 -14.22 -25.67
C GLN A 146 2.23 -13.58 -26.85
N GLY A 147 3.57 -13.61 -26.83
CA GLY A 147 4.40 -13.23 -27.98
C GLY A 147 5.23 -11.96 -27.85
N LEU A 148 5.17 -11.22 -26.73
CA LEU A 148 6.30 -10.36 -26.37
C LEU A 148 7.37 -11.27 -25.78
N VAL A 149 8.50 -11.41 -26.47
CA VAL A 149 9.72 -11.94 -25.87
C VAL A 149 10.01 -11.04 -24.67
N SER A 150 9.79 -11.55 -23.47
CA SER A 150 10.33 -10.98 -22.24
C SER A 150 11.84 -10.97 -22.42
N GLY A 151 12.37 -9.82 -22.87
CA GLY A 151 13.77 -9.53 -22.73
C GLY A 151 14.09 -9.58 -21.25
N ASP A 152 14.87 -10.59 -20.86
CA ASP A 152 15.65 -10.63 -19.63
C ASP A 152 14.93 -10.91 -18.30
N ALA A 153 14.05 -11.93 -18.27
CA ALA A 153 13.69 -12.60 -17.03
C ALA A 153 13.49 -14.10 -17.25
N GLY A 154 14.60 -14.86 -17.18
CA GLY A 154 14.55 -16.32 -17.10
C GLY A 154 13.90 -16.76 -15.78
N PHE A 155 13.12 -17.85 -15.84
CA PHE A 155 12.54 -18.56 -14.70
C PHE A 155 11.63 -17.71 -13.79
N MET A 156 10.45 -17.29 -14.27
CA MET A 156 9.42 -16.63 -13.46
C MET A 156 8.18 -17.48 -13.15
N ASP A 157 8.18 -18.78 -13.45
CA ASP A 157 6.98 -19.63 -13.27
C ASP A 157 6.65 -19.89 -11.78
N ASP A 158 7.66 -19.95 -10.90
CA ASP A 158 7.48 -20.21 -9.45
C ASP A 158 7.31 -18.94 -8.58
N SER A 159 7.39 -17.74 -9.17
CA SER A 159 7.62 -16.49 -8.42
C SER A 159 6.39 -15.60 -8.18
N GLU A 160 5.23 -15.93 -8.76
CA GLU A 160 3.98 -15.20 -8.50
C GLU A 160 3.07 -15.93 -7.50
N ASP A 161 3.34 -17.21 -7.23
CA ASP A 161 2.76 -17.93 -6.09
C ASP A 161 3.18 -17.26 -4.78
N SER A 162 4.41 -16.72 -4.72
CA SER A 162 4.89 -15.96 -3.56
C SER A 162 4.07 -14.71 -3.29
N PHE A 163 3.53 -14.01 -4.30
CA PHE A 163 2.69 -12.83 -4.10
C PHE A 163 1.38 -13.17 -3.40
N GLN A 164 0.69 -14.22 -3.86
CA GLN A 164 -0.56 -14.68 -3.23
C GLN A 164 -0.31 -15.21 -1.81
N ASP A 165 0.83 -15.88 -1.60
CA ASP A 165 1.29 -16.32 -0.27
C ASP A 165 1.66 -15.13 0.63
N LEU A 166 2.17 -14.03 0.07
CA LEU A 166 2.48 -12.79 0.78
C LEU A 166 1.22 -11.99 1.14
N SER A 167 0.23 -11.92 0.24
CA SER A 167 -1.09 -11.32 0.52
C SER A 167 -1.84 -12.13 1.57
N SER A 168 -1.89 -13.46 1.42
CA SER A 168 -2.55 -14.34 2.40
C SER A 168 -1.84 -14.34 3.76
N SER A 169 -0.50 -14.28 3.79
CA SER A 169 0.24 -14.14 5.06
C SER A 169 0.08 -12.76 5.70
N SER A 170 0.01 -11.68 4.91
CA SER A 170 -0.26 -10.32 5.43
C SER A 170 -1.61 -10.21 6.15
N GLN A 171 -2.56 -11.06 5.78
CA GLN A 171 -3.93 -11.10 6.28
C GLN A 171 -4.11 -12.10 7.43
N GLN A 172 -3.07 -12.77 7.94
CA GLN A 172 -3.22 -13.71 9.06
C GLN A 172 -3.49 -13.00 10.39
N ARG A 173 -2.93 -11.80 10.54
CA ARG A 173 -3.03 -10.98 11.75
C ARG A 173 -3.35 -9.55 11.38
N PHE A 174 -4.11 -8.88 12.23
CA PHE A 174 -4.53 -7.51 11.99
C PHE A 174 -3.35 -6.56 12.23
N ASN A 175 -2.95 -5.85 11.18
CA ASN A 175 -1.86 -4.88 11.21
C ASN A 175 -2.24 -3.62 10.42
N ILE A 176 -1.64 -2.49 10.81
CA ILE A 176 -1.93 -1.16 10.27
C ILE A 176 -0.63 -0.47 9.91
N LEU A 177 -0.57 0.05 8.69
CA LEU A 177 0.45 0.95 8.21
C LEU A 177 -0.04 2.39 8.35
N CYS A 178 0.71 3.19 9.10
CA CYS A 178 0.53 4.63 9.25
C CYS A 178 1.57 5.35 8.38
N SER A 179 1.13 6.31 7.57
CA SER A 179 2.01 7.17 6.77
C SER A 179 1.72 8.64 7.06
N GLY A 180 2.76 9.42 7.34
CA GLY A 180 2.66 10.87 7.56
C GLY A 180 3.37 11.63 6.45
N ASP A 181 2.74 12.67 5.92
CA ASP A 181 3.37 13.57 4.95
C ASP A 181 3.85 14.89 5.56
N LYS A 182 4.54 15.66 4.72
CA LYS A 182 5.13 16.95 5.09
C LYS A 182 4.07 18.01 5.43
N ASP A 183 2.87 17.88 4.90
CA ASP A 183 1.76 18.83 5.06
C ASP A 183 0.86 18.46 6.26
N GLY A 184 1.30 17.57 7.13
CA GLY A 184 0.57 17.25 8.35
C GLY A 184 -0.60 16.27 8.17
N ILE A 185 -0.67 15.57 7.03
CA ILE A 185 -1.70 14.54 6.80
C ILE A 185 -1.15 13.18 7.19
N ILE A 186 -1.91 12.46 8.01
CA ILE A 186 -1.66 11.08 8.39
C ILE A 186 -2.70 10.19 7.72
N CYS A 187 -2.24 9.18 6.99
CA CYS A 187 -3.07 8.17 6.35
C CYS A 187 -2.88 6.82 7.04
N PHE A 188 -3.97 6.05 7.14
CA PHE A 188 -3.98 4.72 7.73
C PHE A 188 -4.37 3.70 6.66
N SER A 189 -3.62 2.60 6.58
CA SER A 189 -3.91 1.49 5.68
C SER A 189 -3.83 0.16 6.42
N ILE A 190 -4.88 -0.65 6.33
CA ILE A 190 -4.87 -2.02 6.85
C ILE A 190 -4.09 -2.90 5.86
N PHE A 191 -3.21 -3.77 6.35
CA PHE A 191 -2.31 -4.64 5.56
C PHE A 191 -1.39 -3.88 4.57
N GLY A 192 -1.29 -2.56 4.70
CA GLY A 192 -0.62 -1.71 3.71
C GLY A 192 -1.29 -1.71 2.33
N SER A 193 -2.49 -2.29 2.19
CA SER A 193 -3.23 -2.38 0.92
C SER A 193 -4.54 -1.60 0.92
N PHE A 194 -5.27 -1.60 2.05
CA PHE A 194 -6.61 -1.03 2.13
C PHE A 194 -6.62 0.29 2.93
N PRO A 195 -6.78 1.46 2.28
CA PRO A 195 -6.84 2.73 2.97
C PRO A 195 -8.12 2.83 3.81
N ILE A 196 -7.95 3.10 5.11
CA ILE A 196 -9.05 3.06 6.08
C ILE A 196 -9.36 4.42 6.73
N GLY A 197 -8.46 5.40 6.61
CA GLY A 197 -8.75 6.75 7.08
C GLY A 197 -7.61 7.72 6.86
N LYS A 198 -7.91 8.99 7.07
CA LYS A 198 -6.93 10.08 7.09
C LYS A 198 -7.25 11.11 8.17
N ILE A 199 -6.22 11.79 8.66
CA ILE A 199 -6.33 12.88 9.63
C ILE A 199 -5.43 14.01 9.18
N ASN A 200 -5.91 15.23 9.33
CA ASN A 200 -5.12 16.44 9.14
C ASN A 200 -4.81 17.05 10.51
N ILE A 201 -3.54 17.10 10.91
CA ILE A 201 -3.17 17.62 12.24
C ILE A 201 -3.48 19.12 12.39
N HIS A 202 -3.62 19.87 11.28
CA HIS A 202 -4.03 21.28 11.32
C HIS A 202 -5.49 21.47 11.71
N GLU A 203 -6.34 20.47 11.45
CA GLU A 203 -7.77 20.48 11.77
C GLU A 203 -8.06 19.94 13.17
N CYS A 204 -7.07 19.35 13.84
CA CYS A 204 -7.21 18.82 15.19
C CYS A 204 -7.42 19.95 16.21
N SER A 205 -8.62 20.00 16.80
CA SER A 205 -8.90 20.81 17.98
C SER A 205 -8.45 20.06 19.23
N VAL A 206 -7.55 20.65 20.02
CA VAL A 206 -7.15 20.07 21.31
C VAL A 206 -8.08 20.61 22.39
N PRO A 207 -8.75 19.75 23.17
CA PRO A 207 -9.56 20.20 24.30
C PRO A 207 -8.64 20.75 25.39
N SER A 208 -8.73 22.05 25.68
CA SER A 208 -8.10 22.62 26.88
C SER A 208 -9.00 22.40 28.11
N SER A 209 -8.42 22.28 29.31
CA SER A 209 -9.20 22.13 30.54
C SER A 209 -10.08 23.34 30.86
N ASP A 210 -9.81 24.50 30.25
CA ASP A 210 -10.70 25.65 30.27
C ASP A 210 -11.78 25.47 29.20
N THR A 211 -13.02 25.23 29.65
CA THR A 211 -14.24 24.94 28.87
C THR A 211 -14.61 25.86 27.68
N ARG A 212 -13.76 26.81 27.27
CA ARG A 212 -13.99 27.72 26.14
C ARG A 212 -12.81 27.94 25.18
N ALA A 213 -11.60 27.43 25.43
CA ALA A 213 -10.45 27.65 24.54
C ALA A 213 -10.07 26.37 23.78
N GLU A 214 -10.22 26.36 22.47
CA GLU A 214 -9.63 25.34 21.58
C GLU A 214 -8.24 25.82 21.12
N CYS A 215 -7.24 24.96 21.28
CA CYS A 215 -5.90 25.18 20.71
C CYS A 215 -5.83 24.49 19.36
N ARG A 216 -5.21 25.14 18.37
CA ARG A 216 -4.96 24.57 17.04
C ARG A 216 -3.49 24.72 16.67
N LEU A 217 -2.97 23.73 15.96
CA LEU A 217 -1.60 23.71 15.48
C LEU A 217 -1.55 24.18 14.02
N GLN A 218 -1.03 25.39 13.80
CA GLN A 218 -0.86 25.96 12.46
C GLN A 218 0.56 25.71 11.94
N ASN A 219 0.71 25.64 10.61
CA ASN A 219 2.01 25.42 9.93
C ASN A 219 2.79 24.22 10.48
N ALA A 220 2.05 23.21 10.93
CA ALA A 220 2.60 22.00 11.49
C ALA A 220 3.28 21.09 10.47
N SER A 221 4.40 20.48 10.84
CA SER A 221 5.04 19.44 10.03
C SER A 221 5.35 18.21 10.88
N ILE A 222 5.15 17.02 10.32
CA ILE A 222 5.33 15.75 11.03
C ILE A 222 6.79 15.33 10.96
N TYR A 223 7.34 14.93 12.10
CA TYR A 223 8.66 14.28 12.18
C TYR A 223 8.55 12.76 12.29
N LYS A 224 7.68 12.27 13.19
CA LYS A 224 7.59 10.85 13.51
C LYS A 224 6.18 10.50 13.97
N VAL A 225 5.74 9.30 13.59
CA VAL A 225 4.49 8.68 14.04
C VAL A 225 4.81 7.33 14.65
N ALA A 226 4.13 6.99 15.74
CA ALA A 226 4.26 5.68 16.37
C ALA A 226 2.89 5.22 16.87
N LEU A 227 2.40 4.10 16.34
CA LEU A 227 1.16 3.47 16.76
C LEU A 227 1.46 2.53 17.94
N SER A 228 0.57 2.48 18.91
CA SER A 228 0.71 1.57 20.05
C SER A 228 0.48 0.12 19.64
N LYS A 229 1.08 -0.83 20.39
CA LYS A 229 0.94 -2.28 20.13
C LYS A 229 -0.49 -2.81 20.31
N ASP A 230 -1.32 -2.12 21.08
CA ASP A 230 -2.76 -2.38 21.21
C ASP A 230 -3.61 -1.64 20.16
N LEU A 231 -2.96 -0.89 19.25
CA LEU A 231 -3.54 -0.08 18.19
C LEU A 231 -4.51 1.01 18.68
N CYS A 232 -4.52 1.31 19.99
CA CYS A 232 -5.48 2.23 20.60
C CYS A 232 -5.04 3.69 20.65
N ARG A 233 -3.73 3.95 20.52
CA ARG A 233 -3.16 5.30 20.59
C ARG A 233 -2.14 5.48 19.48
N LEU A 234 -2.18 6.64 18.82
CA LEU A 234 -1.14 7.06 17.90
C LEU A 234 -0.47 8.32 18.48
N VAL A 235 0.84 8.25 18.70
CA VAL A 235 1.64 9.40 19.10
C VAL A 235 2.27 10.02 17.85
N VAL A 236 2.15 11.34 17.73
CA VAL A 236 2.65 12.12 16.60
C VAL A 236 3.58 13.22 17.11
N MET A 237 4.84 13.17 16.71
CA MET A 237 5.80 14.26 16.95
C MET A 237 5.77 15.23 15.76
N CYS A 238 5.56 16.51 16.05
CA CYS A 238 5.43 17.55 15.03
C CYS A 238 6.05 18.87 15.49
N SER A 239 6.53 19.68 14.56
CA SER A 239 6.76 21.11 14.81
C SER A 239 5.52 21.88 14.39
N GLY A 240 5.27 23.04 14.97
CA GLY A 240 4.21 23.94 14.54
C GLY A 240 4.00 25.12 15.48
N GLU A 241 3.18 26.07 15.03
CA GLU A 241 2.77 27.24 15.79
C GLU A 241 1.47 26.94 16.53
N LEU A 242 1.50 27.04 17.87
CA LEU A 242 0.31 26.85 18.70
C LEU A 242 -0.50 28.16 18.76
N VAL A 243 -1.74 28.13 18.23
CA VAL A 243 -2.64 29.29 18.18
C VAL A 243 -3.88 29.02 19.03
N ASN A 244 -4.26 30.00 19.86
CA ASN A 244 -5.44 29.94 20.71
C ASN A 244 -6.59 30.77 20.13
N ASN A 245 -7.78 30.17 20.05
CA ASN A 245 -9.02 30.88 19.73
C ASN A 245 -9.58 31.60 20.98
N ARG A 246 -8.84 32.51 21.62
CA ARG A 246 -9.48 33.45 22.57
C ARG A 246 -10.07 34.60 21.77
N ASP A 247 -11.37 34.83 21.94
CA ASP A 247 -12.08 36.00 21.39
C ASP A 247 -11.26 37.28 21.62
N GLU A 248 -11.09 38.09 20.57
CA GLU A 248 -10.33 39.36 20.51
C GLU A 248 -10.80 40.47 21.47
N SER A 249 -11.57 40.18 22.52
CA SER A 249 -12.26 41.18 23.34
C SER A 249 -11.59 41.55 24.68
N VAL A 250 -10.44 40.98 25.05
CA VAL A 250 -9.75 41.38 26.28
C VAL A 250 -8.30 41.80 25.98
N ASN A 251 -8.13 43.12 25.84
CA ASN A 251 -6.86 43.83 25.79
C ASN A 251 -5.97 43.50 27.02
N TYR A 252 -5.11 42.50 26.87
CA TYR A 252 -3.80 42.50 27.50
C TYR A 252 -2.77 42.19 26.42
N LYS A 253 -2.10 43.25 25.94
CA LYS A 253 -0.92 43.18 25.08
C LYS A 253 0.22 42.50 25.85
N ILE A 254 0.29 41.17 25.78
CA ILE A 254 1.50 40.39 26.03
C ILE A 254 1.57 39.30 24.94
N ALA A 255 2.53 39.48 24.02
CA ALA A 255 2.99 38.57 22.96
C ALA A 255 1.96 38.07 21.92
N GLU A 256 1.80 38.86 20.85
CA GLU A 256 1.07 38.56 19.60
C GLU A 256 1.77 37.54 18.67
N HIS A 257 2.64 36.66 19.15
CA HIS A 257 3.34 35.68 18.30
C HIS A 257 3.06 34.28 18.81
N GLY A 258 2.43 33.43 17.98
CA GLY A 258 2.20 32.04 18.35
C GLY A 258 3.53 31.36 18.63
N ILE A 259 3.51 30.45 19.60
CA ILE A 259 4.72 29.80 20.07
C ILE A 259 5.04 28.68 19.08
N HIS A 260 5.97 28.94 18.16
CA HIS A 260 6.52 27.92 17.29
C HIS A 260 7.43 26.98 18.10
N GLY A 261 7.20 25.68 17.99
CA GLY A 261 8.01 24.70 18.70
C GLY A 261 7.67 23.26 18.36
N LEU A 262 8.32 22.35 19.08
CA LEU A 262 8.16 20.91 18.99
C LEU A 262 7.03 20.47 19.93
N HIS A 263 6.05 19.75 19.40
CA HIS A 263 4.87 19.28 20.10
C HIS A 263 4.68 17.78 19.90
N CYS A 264 4.03 17.15 20.87
CA CYS A 264 3.62 15.75 20.83
C CYS A 264 2.10 15.67 20.90
N LEU A 265 1.46 15.08 19.90
CA LEU A 265 0.01 14.87 19.84
C LEU A 265 -0.30 13.41 20.14
N THR A 266 -1.36 13.17 20.92
CA THR A 266 -1.93 11.82 21.12
C THR A 266 -3.30 11.75 20.45
N LEU A 267 -3.46 10.80 19.52
CA LEU A 267 -4.71 10.52 18.84
C LEU A 267 -5.34 9.22 19.38
N ASP A 268 -6.68 9.21 19.57
CA ASP A 268 -7.44 8.01 19.95
C ASP A 268 -7.73 7.15 18.72
N THR A 269 -6.97 6.07 18.57
CA THR A 269 -7.16 5.08 17.51
C THR A 269 -7.85 3.80 18.00
N SER A 270 -8.47 3.83 19.19
CA SER A 270 -9.12 2.65 19.82
C SER A 270 -10.22 2.01 18.98
N ILE A 271 -10.71 2.68 17.94
CA ILE A 271 -11.60 2.09 16.94
C ILE A 271 -10.97 0.88 16.24
N PHE A 272 -9.66 0.89 16.00
CA PHE A 272 -8.94 -0.22 15.37
C PHE A 272 -9.01 -1.47 16.22
N TRP A 273 -8.76 -1.35 17.52
CA TRP A 273 -8.90 -2.44 18.48
C TRP A 273 -10.35 -2.90 18.66
N LYS A 274 -11.25 -1.96 18.98
CA LYS A 274 -12.66 -2.24 19.32
C LYS A 274 -13.45 -2.88 18.18
N ARG A 275 -12.99 -2.72 16.94
CA ARG A 275 -13.61 -3.25 15.70
C ARG A 275 -12.63 -4.04 14.84
N LYS A 276 -11.57 -4.61 15.43
CA LYS A 276 -10.49 -5.28 14.68
C LYS A 276 -11.01 -6.38 13.76
N ASN A 277 -11.96 -7.19 14.24
CA ASN A 277 -12.51 -8.31 13.46
C ASN A 277 -13.34 -7.81 12.27
N GLU A 278 -14.19 -6.80 12.48
CA GLU A 278 -15.00 -6.22 11.41
C GLU A 278 -14.12 -5.50 10.36
N LEU A 279 -13.11 -4.75 10.82
CA LEU A 279 -12.16 -4.04 9.96
C LEU A 279 -11.29 -5.00 9.16
N HIS A 280 -10.77 -6.04 9.81
CA HIS A 280 -10.01 -7.11 9.18
C HIS A 280 -10.79 -7.73 8.02
N GLN A 281 -12.04 -8.12 8.28
CA GLN A 281 -12.91 -8.72 7.27
C GLN A 281 -13.16 -7.77 6.10
N VAL A 282 -13.58 -6.53 6.36
CA VAL A 282 -13.86 -5.57 5.28
C VAL A 282 -12.60 -5.29 4.46
N ALA A 283 -11.46 -5.06 5.11
CA ALA A 283 -10.19 -4.76 4.44
C ALA A 283 -9.71 -5.92 3.55
N GLN A 284 -9.82 -7.15 4.04
CA GLN A 284 -9.45 -8.34 3.28
C GLN A 284 -10.36 -8.52 2.05
N GLN A 285 -11.67 -8.44 2.23
CA GLN A 285 -12.62 -8.57 1.13
C GLN A 285 -12.42 -7.48 0.08
N ALA A 286 -12.27 -6.22 0.53
CA ALA A 286 -12.08 -5.08 -0.36
C ALA A 286 -10.76 -5.16 -1.14
N SER A 287 -9.65 -5.54 -0.49
CA SER A 287 -8.35 -5.72 -1.15
C SER A 287 -8.42 -6.80 -2.24
N ASN A 288 -9.07 -7.93 -1.95
CA ASN A 288 -9.22 -9.02 -2.91
C ASN A 288 -10.15 -8.62 -4.08
N ILE A 289 -11.22 -7.85 -3.82
CA ILE A 289 -12.09 -7.30 -4.86
C ILE A 289 -11.32 -6.35 -5.77
N GLU A 290 -10.46 -5.48 -5.22
CA GLU A 290 -9.62 -4.56 -5.98
C GLU A 290 -8.65 -5.32 -6.91
N GLU A 291 -8.00 -6.37 -6.42
CA GLU A 291 -7.10 -7.23 -7.21
C GLU A 291 -7.84 -7.89 -8.39
N LEU A 292 -9.01 -8.48 -8.13
CA LEU A 292 -9.83 -9.08 -9.19
C LEU A 292 -10.41 -8.05 -10.17
N THR A 293 -10.66 -6.83 -9.70
CA THR A 293 -11.08 -5.71 -10.55
C THR A 293 -9.98 -5.34 -11.55
N GLU A 294 -8.70 -5.41 -11.14
CA GLU A 294 -7.57 -5.25 -12.06
C GLU A 294 -7.49 -6.38 -13.09
N VAL A 295 -7.78 -7.63 -12.71
CA VAL A 295 -7.86 -8.75 -13.64
C VAL A 295 -8.92 -8.50 -14.73
N ILE A 296 -10.10 -8.01 -14.35
CA ILE A 296 -11.16 -7.66 -15.30
C ILE A 296 -10.71 -6.51 -16.22
N ARG A 297 -10.13 -5.43 -15.66
CA ARG A 297 -9.63 -4.28 -16.41
C ARG A 297 -8.61 -4.69 -17.48
N ALA A 298 -7.61 -5.47 -17.07
CA ALA A 298 -6.56 -5.96 -17.96
C ALA A 298 -7.12 -6.91 -19.03
N SER A 299 -8.07 -7.78 -18.66
CA SER A 299 -8.76 -8.67 -19.61
C SER A 299 -9.48 -7.88 -20.70
N LEU A 300 -10.28 -6.87 -20.33
CA LEU A 300 -10.99 -6.03 -21.29
C LEU A 300 -10.03 -5.27 -22.22
N SER A 301 -8.94 -4.73 -21.67
CA SER A 301 -7.91 -4.02 -22.44
C SER A 301 -7.23 -4.93 -23.47
N ILE A 302 -6.80 -6.13 -23.05
CA ILE A 302 -6.15 -7.11 -23.93
C ILE A 302 -7.12 -7.59 -25.01
N MET A 303 -8.36 -7.92 -24.65
CA MET A 303 -9.38 -8.37 -25.60
C MET A 303 -9.68 -7.31 -26.66
N SER A 304 -9.86 -6.05 -26.26
CA SER A 304 -10.11 -4.92 -27.17
C SER A 304 -8.94 -4.73 -28.15
N LYS A 305 -7.70 -4.77 -27.65
CA LYS A 305 -6.50 -4.64 -28.47
C LYS A 305 -6.36 -5.80 -29.47
N GLN A 306 -6.43 -7.04 -28.99
CA GLN A 306 -6.26 -8.24 -29.83
C GLN A 306 -7.30 -8.32 -30.95
N TRP A 307 -8.57 -8.01 -30.63
CA TRP A 307 -9.62 -8.00 -31.63
C TRP A 307 -9.44 -6.87 -32.65
N SER A 308 -9.08 -5.67 -32.20
CA SER A 308 -8.81 -4.53 -33.08
C SER A 308 -7.67 -4.79 -34.05
N ASP A 309 -6.56 -5.36 -33.56
CA ASP A 309 -5.41 -5.74 -34.40
C ASP A 309 -5.80 -6.80 -35.46
N ALA A 310 -6.66 -7.75 -35.08
CA ALA A 310 -7.15 -8.78 -35.99
C ALA A 310 -8.10 -8.22 -37.07
N MET A 311 -9.03 -7.35 -36.67
CA MET A 311 -9.97 -6.71 -37.60
C MET A 311 -9.29 -5.70 -38.52
N HIS A 312 -8.24 -5.00 -38.06
CA HIS A 312 -7.40 -4.19 -38.94
C HIS A 312 -6.81 -5.04 -40.07
N THR A 313 -6.34 -6.26 -39.77
CA THR A 313 -5.81 -7.18 -40.80
C THR A 313 -6.89 -7.63 -41.79
N PHE A 314 -8.14 -7.79 -41.33
CA PHE A 314 -9.27 -8.08 -42.21
C PHE A 314 -9.56 -6.89 -43.15
N HIS A 315 -9.74 -5.69 -42.60
CA HIS A 315 -10.02 -4.47 -43.37
C HIS A 315 -8.90 -4.13 -44.35
N GLU A 316 -7.63 -4.23 -43.97
CA GLU A 316 -6.48 -3.99 -44.86
C GLU A 316 -6.56 -4.84 -46.14
N LYS A 317 -7.10 -6.06 -46.06
CA LYS A 317 -7.27 -6.94 -47.23
C LYS A 317 -8.58 -6.73 -47.94
N PHE A 318 -9.70 -6.68 -47.22
CA PHE A 318 -11.04 -6.70 -47.80
C PHE A 318 -11.53 -5.32 -48.28
N ASP A 319 -11.00 -4.22 -47.74
CA ASP A 319 -11.38 -2.87 -48.18
C ASP A 319 -10.84 -2.56 -49.58
N SER A 320 -9.75 -3.24 -50.00
CA SER A 320 -9.19 -3.11 -51.36
C SER A 320 -10.16 -3.54 -52.48
N ILE A 321 -11.21 -4.29 -52.14
CA ILE A 321 -12.25 -4.70 -53.09
C ILE A 321 -13.03 -3.48 -53.57
N SER A 322 -13.35 -2.56 -52.67
CA SER A 322 -14.11 -1.35 -53.00
C SER A 322 -13.36 -0.51 -54.05
N ASP A 323 -12.05 -0.37 -53.89
CA ASP A 323 -11.19 0.31 -54.88
C ASP A 323 -11.17 -0.42 -56.23
N LEU A 324 -11.13 -1.75 -56.21
CA LEU A 324 -11.17 -2.57 -57.43
C LEU A 324 -12.51 -2.43 -58.16
N ILE A 325 -13.63 -2.47 -57.45
CA ILE A 325 -14.97 -2.30 -58.03
C ILE A 325 -15.09 -0.97 -58.76
N VAL A 326 -14.67 0.13 -58.10
CA VAL A 326 -14.68 1.47 -58.70
C VAL A 326 -13.75 1.54 -59.91
N SER A 327 -12.57 0.91 -59.85
CA SER A 327 -11.61 0.90 -60.98
C SER A 327 -12.13 0.16 -62.22
N HIS A 328 -13.03 -0.82 -62.04
CA HIS A 328 -13.70 -1.56 -63.11
C HIS A 328 -15.01 -0.89 -63.57
N GLY A 329 -15.36 0.29 -63.03
CA GLY A 329 -16.52 1.07 -63.43
C GLY A 329 -17.87 0.49 -63.00
N LEU A 330 -17.90 -0.25 -61.88
CA LEU A 330 -19.12 -0.77 -61.28
C LEU A 330 -19.56 0.11 -60.10
N ASP A 331 -20.88 0.23 -59.90
CA ASP A 331 -21.50 0.98 -58.80
C ASP A 331 -22.03 0.06 -57.66
N SER A 332 -21.70 -1.23 -57.70
CA SER A 332 -22.15 -2.26 -56.74
C SER A 332 -21.34 -2.22 -55.44
N SER A 333 -21.94 -2.63 -54.30
CA SER A 333 -21.16 -2.81 -53.06
C SER A 333 -20.35 -4.12 -53.05
N SER A 334 -19.29 -4.18 -52.25
CA SER A 334 -18.53 -5.42 -52.02
C SER A 334 -19.42 -6.60 -51.57
N GLN A 335 -20.47 -6.32 -50.79
CA GLN A 335 -21.42 -7.34 -50.33
C GLN A 335 -22.33 -7.83 -51.45
N GLU A 336 -22.80 -6.93 -52.32
CA GLU A 336 -23.65 -7.27 -53.47
C GLU A 336 -22.90 -8.17 -54.45
N GLU A 337 -21.63 -7.85 -54.71
CA GLU A 337 -20.75 -8.65 -55.56
C GLU A 337 -20.47 -10.04 -54.97
N PHE A 338 -20.25 -10.15 -53.65
CA PHE A 338 -20.12 -11.45 -53.00
C PHE A 338 -21.44 -12.25 -52.96
N LEU A 339 -22.59 -11.58 -52.82
CA LEU A 339 -23.90 -12.24 -52.89
C LEU A 339 -24.19 -12.74 -54.31
N SER A 340 -23.77 -11.99 -55.33
CA SER A 340 -23.84 -12.41 -56.74
C SER A 340 -22.98 -13.65 -56.98
N LEU A 341 -21.76 -13.69 -56.44
CA LEU A 341 -20.88 -14.87 -56.47
C LEU A 341 -21.51 -16.10 -55.79
N LEU A 342 -22.19 -15.91 -54.66
CA LEU A 342 -22.87 -16.99 -53.95
C LEU A 342 -24.08 -17.52 -54.76
N GLY A 343 -24.84 -16.63 -55.39
CA GLY A 343 -26.08 -16.96 -56.10
C GLY A 343 -25.89 -17.45 -57.54
N GLY A 344 -24.80 -17.07 -58.21
CA GLY A 344 -24.53 -17.41 -59.60
C GLY A 344 -23.04 -17.65 -59.81
N ALA A 345 -22.69 -18.80 -60.38
CA ALA A 345 -21.30 -19.26 -60.54
C ALA A 345 -20.42 -18.43 -61.50
N ARG A 346 -20.77 -17.17 -61.80
CA ARG A 346 -19.96 -16.25 -62.62
C ARG A 346 -19.37 -15.15 -61.73
N THR A 347 -18.05 -15.11 -61.65
CA THR A 347 -17.32 -14.01 -61.01
C THR A 347 -17.32 -12.77 -61.89
N SER A 348 -17.54 -11.60 -61.29
CA SER A 348 -17.26 -10.32 -61.93
C SER A 348 -15.74 -10.12 -62.08
N PRO A 349 -15.27 -9.30 -63.04
CA PRO A 349 -13.85 -8.98 -63.20
C PRO A 349 -13.16 -8.49 -61.91
N PRO A 350 -13.72 -7.57 -61.10
CA PRO A 350 -13.07 -7.12 -59.87
C PRO A 350 -12.98 -8.23 -58.81
N ILE A 351 -14.03 -9.03 -58.62
CA ILE A 351 -14.00 -10.15 -57.66
C ILE A 351 -13.03 -11.25 -58.12
N HIS A 352 -12.96 -11.55 -59.41
CA HIS A 352 -11.99 -12.49 -59.96
C HIS A 352 -10.55 -11.99 -59.71
N GLN A 353 -10.27 -10.72 -60.02
CA GLN A 353 -8.96 -10.11 -59.76
C GLN A 353 -8.61 -10.15 -58.27
N PHE A 354 -9.56 -9.80 -57.40
CA PHE A 354 -9.34 -9.82 -55.97
C PHE A 354 -9.04 -11.23 -55.43
N LEU A 355 -9.89 -12.22 -55.74
CA LEU A 355 -9.77 -13.57 -55.20
C LEU A 355 -8.53 -14.31 -55.70
N VAL A 356 -8.15 -14.11 -56.96
CA VAL A 356 -7.04 -14.84 -57.59
C VAL A 356 -5.71 -14.10 -57.45
N ASN A 357 -5.68 -12.77 -57.67
CA ASN A 357 -4.43 -12.03 -57.78
C ASN A 357 -4.06 -11.28 -56.49
N SER A 358 -5.03 -10.71 -55.78
CA SER A 358 -4.77 -9.87 -54.59
C SER A 358 -4.75 -10.66 -53.29
N LEU A 359 -5.77 -11.49 -53.05
CA LEU A 359 -5.95 -12.22 -51.79
C LEU A 359 -5.33 -13.62 -51.87
N GLY A 360 -5.78 -14.45 -52.82
CA GLY A 360 -5.33 -15.84 -52.99
C GLY A 360 -5.62 -16.76 -51.79
N GLU A 361 -5.29 -18.05 -51.93
CA GLU A 361 -5.49 -19.05 -50.86
C GLU A 361 -4.67 -18.72 -49.60
N VAL A 362 -3.42 -18.27 -49.79
CA VAL A 362 -2.52 -17.92 -48.68
C VAL A 362 -3.05 -16.71 -47.90
N GLY A 363 -3.60 -15.70 -48.58
CA GLY A 363 -4.18 -14.52 -47.95
C GLY A 363 -5.42 -14.87 -47.13
N VAL A 364 -6.37 -15.64 -47.69
CA VAL A 364 -7.56 -16.08 -46.94
C VAL A 364 -7.17 -16.90 -45.70
N LYS A 365 -6.26 -17.86 -45.84
CA LYS A 365 -5.80 -18.67 -44.70
C LYS A 365 -5.12 -17.83 -43.63
N ARG A 366 -4.33 -16.82 -44.02
CA ARG A 366 -3.69 -15.89 -43.09
C ARG A 366 -4.71 -15.06 -42.33
N VAL A 367 -5.65 -14.40 -43.03
CA VAL A 367 -6.69 -13.57 -42.41
C VAL A 367 -7.60 -14.42 -41.51
N SER A 368 -8.02 -15.60 -41.99
CA SER A 368 -8.82 -16.55 -41.21
C SER A 368 -8.11 -16.97 -39.92
N LYS A 369 -6.82 -17.31 -40.01
CA LYS A 369 -6.02 -17.67 -38.82
C LYS A 369 -5.92 -16.52 -37.82
N VAL A 370 -5.78 -15.28 -38.29
CA VAL A 370 -5.68 -14.08 -37.43
C VAL A 370 -7.02 -13.78 -36.76
N VAL A 371 -8.11 -13.65 -37.53
CA VAL A 371 -9.44 -13.26 -37.00
C VAL A 371 -10.04 -14.37 -36.13
N CYS A 372 -10.11 -15.60 -36.65
CA CYS A 372 -10.64 -16.72 -35.87
C CYS A 372 -9.72 -17.10 -34.70
N GLY A 373 -8.41 -16.88 -34.84
CA GLY A 373 -7.44 -17.04 -33.75
C GLY A 373 -7.70 -16.06 -32.62
N ALA A 374 -7.78 -14.76 -32.93
CA ALA A 374 -8.10 -13.72 -31.96
C ALA A 374 -9.45 -14.00 -31.26
N GLY A 375 -10.49 -14.40 -32.01
CA GLY A 375 -11.78 -14.77 -31.43
C GLY A 375 -11.71 -15.93 -30.41
N LYS A 376 -10.89 -16.96 -30.68
CA LYS A 376 -10.66 -18.06 -29.74
C LYS A 376 -9.87 -17.63 -28.50
N GLU A 377 -8.86 -16.77 -28.68
CA GLU A 377 -8.10 -16.20 -27.55
C GLU A 377 -9.01 -15.33 -26.67
N LEU A 378 -9.89 -14.51 -27.26
CA LEU A 378 -10.90 -13.76 -26.51
C LEU A 378 -11.81 -14.69 -25.69
N GLN A 379 -12.29 -15.80 -26.27
CA GLN A 379 -13.08 -16.80 -25.53
C GLN A 379 -12.29 -17.39 -24.36
N HIS A 380 -11.00 -17.69 -24.56
CA HIS A 380 -10.12 -18.18 -23.51
C HIS A 380 -9.94 -17.16 -22.38
N ILE A 381 -9.73 -15.88 -22.73
CA ILE A 381 -9.62 -14.79 -21.75
C ILE A 381 -10.91 -14.66 -20.94
N VAL A 382 -12.06 -14.72 -21.60
CA VAL A 382 -13.36 -14.64 -20.91
C VAL A 382 -13.54 -15.77 -19.92
N LEU A 383 -13.33 -17.02 -20.36
CA LEU A 383 -13.60 -18.21 -19.56
C LEU A 383 -12.62 -18.41 -18.39
N ASN A 384 -11.35 -18.06 -18.57
CA ASN A 384 -10.31 -18.33 -17.57
C ASN A 384 -9.96 -17.13 -16.68
N HIS A 385 -10.30 -15.91 -17.10
CA HIS A 385 -9.92 -14.69 -16.38
C HIS A 385 -11.13 -13.83 -16.01
N LEU A 386 -11.86 -13.34 -17.03
CA LEU A 386 -12.92 -12.34 -16.85
C LEU A 386 -14.10 -12.89 -16.03
N GLN A 387 -14.64 -14.03 -16.44
CA GLN A 387 -15.83 -14.63 -15.83
C GLN A 387 -15.55 -15.12 -14.40
N PRO A 388 -14.48 -15.91 -14.13
CA PRO A 388 -14.16 -16.31 -12.76
C PRO A 388 -13.91 -15.12 -11.84
N ALA A 389 -13.27 -14.04 -12.34
CA ALA A 389 -13.06 -12.84 -11.54
C ALA A 389 -14.37 -12.16 -11.17
N ALA A 390 -15.31 -12.00 -12.12
CA ALA A 390 -16.61 -11.41 -11.86
C ALA A 390 -17.45 -12.24 -10.88
N GLU A 391 -17.42 -13.57 -10.99
CA GLU A 391 -18.13 -14.50 -10.10
C GLU A 391 -17.57 -14.47 -8.67
N ILE A 392 -16.24 -14.48 -8.51
CA ILE A 392 -15.61 -14.38 -7.19
C ILE A 392 -15.91 -13.01 -6.56
N ILE A 393 -15.82 -11.91 -7.33
CA ILE A 393 -16.24 -10.58 -6.85
C ILE A 393 -17.72 -10.61 -6.40
N GLY A 394 -18.59 -11.26 -7.17
CA GLY A 394 -20.02 -11.42 -6.85
C GLY A 394 -20.26 -12.16 -5.54
N PHE A 395 -19.48 -13.21 -5.27
CA PHE A 395 -19.50 -13.92 -4.00
C PHE A 395 -19.08 -13.01 -2.83
N ARG A 396 -17.94 -12.32 -2.98
CA ARG A 396 -17.34 -11.44 -1.96
C ARG A 396 -18.24 -10.26 -1.61
N ILE A 397 -18.78 -9.56 -2.60
CA ILE A 397 -19.72 -8.46 -2.39
C ILE A 397 -21.04 -8.96 -1.78
N GLY A 398 -21.43 -10.20 -2.06
CA GLY A 398 -22.54 -10.87 -1.40
C GLY A 398 -22.32 -11.07 0.10
N GLU A 399 -21.12 -11.48 0.50
CA GLU A 399 -20.73 -11.56 1.93
C GLU A 399 -20.74 -10.18 2.59
N LEU A 400 -20.11 -9.17 1.95
CA LEU A 400 -20.12 -7.78 2.43
C LEU A 400 -21.54 -7.22 2.56
N ARG A 401 -22.44 -7.58 1.64
CA ARG A 401 -23.86 -7.21 1.73
C ARG A 401 -24.51 -7.85 2.96
N GLY A 402 -24.20 -9.11 3.26
CA GLY A 402 -24.59 -9.78 4.50
C GLY A 402 -24.09 -9.02 5.74
N PHE A 403 -22.82 -8.59 5.74
CA PHE A 403 -22.24 -7.83 6.85
C PHE A 403 -22.89 -6.45 7.02
N SER A 404 -23.16 -5.74 5.93
CA SER A 404 -23.80 -4.41 5.96
C SER A 404 -25.20 -4.43 6.61
N ARG A 405 -25.92 -5.56 6.52
CA ARG A 405 -27.21 -5.77 7.18
C ARG A 405 -27.09 -5.92 8.70
N TRP A 406 -25.94 -6.38 9.18
CA TRP A 406 -25.67 -6.51 10.62
C TRP A 406 -25.24 -5.16 11.21
N ARG A 407 -26.20 -4.22 11.25
CA ARG A 407 -25.98 -2.83 11.65
C ARG A 407 -25.25 -2.67 12.99
N ALA A 408 -25.59 -3.49 13.99
CA ALA A 408 -24.98 -3.45 15.32
C ALA A 408 -23.44 -3.57 15.30
N ARG A 409 -22.87 -4.30 14.32
CA ARG A 409 -21.43 -4.45 14.15
C ARG A 409 -20.85 -3.48 13.13
N TYR A 410 -21.36 -3.50 11.90
CA TYR A 410 -20.69 -2.86 10.76
C TYR A 410 -21.12 -1.41 10.49
N GLN A 411 -22.27 -0.96 11.02
CA GLN A 411 -22.69 0.45 10.85
C GLN A 411 -21.67 1.40 11.49
N SER A 412 -21.07 0.98 12.61
CA SER A 412 -20.08 1.78 13.31
C SER A 412 -18.78 1.98 12.53
N ILE A 413 -18.43 1.10 11.61
CA ILE A 413 -17.27 1.25 10.74
C ILE A 413 -17.63 1.86 9.38
N GLY A 414 -18.89 2.29 9.17
CA GLY A 414 -19.31 2.97 7.94
C GLY A 414 -19.73 2.07 6.78
N LEU A 415 -19.94 0.76 6.99
CA LEU A 415 -20.39 -0.12 5.91
C LEU A 415 -21.89 0.09 5.63
N ASP A 416 -22.19 0.75 4.51
CA ASP A 416 -23.56 1.11 4.13
C ASP A 416 -24.26 0.02 3.31
N GLU A 417 -25.47 -0.37 3.72
CA GLU A 417 -26.25 -1.43 3.05
C GLU A 417 -26.69 -1.03 1.63
N THR A 418 -27.01 0.25 1.42
CA THR A 418 -27.54 0.72 0.13
C THR A 418 -26.44 0.77 -0.92
N LEU A 419 -25.26 1.29 -0.57
CA LEU A 419 -24.10 1.35 -1.45
C LEU A 419 -23.59 -0.05 -1.80
N ILE A 420 -23.46 -0.93 -0.81
CA ILE A 420 -23.02 -2.32 -1.04
C ILE A 420 -24.06 -3.10 -1.85
N SER A 421 -25.36 -2.85 -1.64
CA SER A 421 -26.41 -3.47 -2.45
C SER A 421 -26.38 -2.98 -3.90
N ASN A 422 -26.15 -1.69 -4.14
CA ASN A 422 -25.95 -1.13 -5.49
C ASN A 422 -24.72 -1.76 -6.16
N ALA A 423 -23.60 -1.86 -5.45
CA ALA A 423 -22.40 -2.52 -5.93
C ALA A 423 -22.65 -3.99 -6.31
N ALA A 424 -23.37 -4.75 -5.46
CA ALA A 424 -23.74 -6.13 -5.75
C ALA A 424 -24.64 -6.23 -7.00
N GLU A 425 -25.53 -5.27 -7.21
CA GLU A 425 -26.37 -5.18 -8.40
C GLU A 425 -25.54 -4.99 -9.67
N LYS A 426 -24.57 -4.07 -9.65
CA LYS A 426 -23.65 -3.81 -10.78
C LYS A 426 -22.78 -5.02 -11.12
N VAL A 427 -22.32 -5.77 -10.13
CA VAL A 427 -21.59 -7.04 -10.37
C VAL A 427 -22.49 -8.06 -11.05
N GLY A 428 -23.75 -8.22 -10.59
CA GLY A 428 -24.72 -9.11 -11.22
C GLY A 428 -24.98 -8.76 -12.69
N MET A 429 -25.08 -7.47 -13.01
CA MET A 429 -25.22 -7.00 -14.40
C MET A 429 -24.02 -7.39 -15.26
N ILE A 430 -22.79 -7.25 -14.76
CA ILE A 430 -21.57 -7.66 -15.48
C ILE A 430 -21.57 -9.15 -15.74
N ILE A 431 -21.90 -9.99 -14.75
CA ILE A 431 -21.93 -11.45 -14.93
C ILE A 431 -22.86 -11.83 -16.09
N VAL A 432 -24.06 -11.23 -16.15
CA VAL A 432 -25.00 -11.49 -17.26
C VAL A 432 -24.48 -10.97 -18.59
N GLN A 433 -23.84 -9.80 -18.61
CA GLN A 433 -23.23 -9.26 -19.83
C GLN A 433 -22.06 -10.10 -20.35
N VAL A 434 -21.20 -10.63 -19.46
CA VAL A 434 -20.07 -11.48 -19.84
C VAL A 434 -20.55 -12.73 -20.57
N GLU A 435 -21.59 -13.38 -20.03
CA GLU A 435 -22.20 -14.55 -20.66
C GLU A 435 -22.85 -14.20 -22.01
N TRP A 436 -23.52 -13.05 -22.10
CA TRP A 436 -24.10 -12.58 -23.35
C TRP A 436 -23.02 -12.28 -24.41
N PHE A 437 -21.95 -11.59 -24.02
CA PHE A 437 -20.80 -11.31 -24.87
C PHE A 437 -20.16 -12.60 -25.38
N LEU A 438 -19.99 -13.61 -24.52
CA LEU A 438 -19.40 -14.91 -24.91
C LEU A 438 -20.22 -15.61 -26.00
N ARG A 439 -21.56 -15.60 -25.88
CA ARG A 439 -22.47 -16.18 -26.88
C ARG A 439 -22.38 -15.43 -28.21
N LEU A 440 -22.37 -14.11 -28.16
CA LEU A 440 -22.22 -13.26 -29.35
C LEU A 440 -20.87 -13.52 -30.03
N LEU A 441 -19.78 -13.52 -29.26
CA LEU A 441 -18.43 -13.80 -29.77
C LEU A 441 -18.37 -15.17 -30.45
N SER A 442 -18.96 -16.20 -29.83
CA SER A 442 -19.03 -17.54 -30.43
C SER A 442 -19.78 -17.54 -31.77
N SER A 443 -20.92 -16.83 -31.84
CA SER A 443 -21.67 -16.66 -33.08
C SER A 443 -20.84 -15.96 -34.15
N VAL A 444 -20.22 -14.82 -33.83
CA VAL A 444 -19.41 -14.03 -34.77
C VAL A 444 -18.24 -14.85 -35.32
N VAL A 445 -17.48 -15.53 -34.45
CA VAL A 445 -16.36 -16.39 -34.85
C VAL A 445 -16.82 -17.53 -35.76
N GLN A 446 -17.99 -18.12 -35.49
CA GLN A 446 -18.58 -19.15 -36.34
C GLN A 446 -18.93 -18.59 -37.74
N GLN A 447 -19.51 -17.39 -37.82
CA GLN A 447 -19.86 -16.75 -39.10
C GLN A 447 -18.60 -16.43 -39.93
N PHE A 448 -17.57 -15.83 -39.31
CA PHE A 448 -16.29 -15.58 -39.98
C PHE A 448 -15.63 -16.87 -40.49
N SER A 449 -15.58 -17.91 -39.66
CA SER A 449 -15.04 -19.21 -40.05
C SER A 449 -15.79 -19.81 -41.24
N ASN A 450 -17.13 -19.75 -41.22
CA ASN A 450 -17.97 -20.22 -42.32
C ASN A 450 -17.74 -19.41 -43.61
N PHE A 451 -17.65 -18.09 -43.52
CA PHE A 451 -17.34 -17.19 -44.63
C PHE A 451 -15.97 -17.51 -45.26
N PHE A 452 -14.92 -17.67 -44.45
CA PHE A 452 -13.59 -18.00 -44.96
C PHE A 452 -13.53 -19.39 -45.60
N ASN A 453 -14.25 -20.38 -45.06
CA ASN A 453 -14.34 -21.72 -45.67
C ASN A 453 -15.03 -21.66 -47.05
N TRP A 454 -16.11 -20.88 -47.16
CA TRP A 454 -16.76 -20.61 -48.44
C TRP A 454 -15.83 -19.91 -49.43
N LEU A 455 -15.18 -18.83 -49.01
CA LEU A 455 -14.28 -18.04 -49.86
C LEU A 455 -13.10 -18.87 -50.37
N LEU A 456 -12.52 -19.70 -49.50
CA LEU A 456 -11.45 -20.62 -49.87
C LEU A 456 -11.90 -21.64 -50.93
N LYS A 457 -13.15 -22.13 -50.84
CA LYS A 457 -13.73 -23.01 -51.86
C LYS A 457 -13.91 -22.28 -53.19
N CYS A 458 -14.39 -21.03 -53.18
CA CYS A 458 -14.49 -20.20 -54.38
C CYS A 458 -13.12 -20.01 -55.06
N ILE A 459 -12.07 -19.71 -54.29
CA ILE A 459 -10.71 -19.56 -54.83
C ILE A 459 -10.24 -20.84 -55.51
N ARG A 460 -10.40 -22.01 -54.87
CA ARG A 460 -9.97 -23.28 -55.47
C ARG A 460 -10.73 -23.62 -56.76
N ILE A 461 -12.03 -23.34 -56.80
CA ILE A 461 -12.84 -23.55 -58.02
C ILE A 461 -12.33 -22.64 -59.16
N LEU A 462 -12.04 -21.37 -58.87
CA LEU A 462 -11.51 -20.42 -59.86
C LEU A 462 -10.11 -20.81 -60.35
N MET A 463 -9.30 -21.39 -59.47
CA MET A 463 -7.95 -21.89 -59.79
C MET A 463 -7.93 -23.29 -60.43
N GLN A 464 -9.10 -23.92 -60.63
CA GLN A 464 -9.24 -25.30 -61.15
C GLN A 464 -8.52 -26.35 -60.28
N GLU A 465 -8.44 -26.11 -58.97
CA GLU A 465 -7.84 -27.02 -57.99
C GLU A 465 -8.90 -27.91 -57.31
N PRO A 466 -8.53 -29.12 -56.85
CA PRO A 466 -9.47 -30.01 -56.17
C PRO A 466 -10.00 -29.42 -54.85
N SER A 467 -11.33 -29.36 -54.71
CA SER A 467 -12.01 -28.80 -53.54
C SER A 467 -12.42 -29.84 -52.49
N ASP A 468 -12.22 -31.13 -52.74
CA ASP A 468 -12.80 -32.24 -51.97
C ASP A 468 -12.26 -32.38 -50.53
N GLN A 469 -11.15 -31.71 -50.22
CA GLN A 469 -10.52 -31.70 -48.89
C GLN A 469 -10.94 -30.52 -48.00
N LEU A 470 -11.79 -29.61 -48.49
CA LEU A 470 -12.21 -28.43 -47.74
C LEU A 470 -13.37 -28.72 -46.78
N LEU A 471 -13.41 -27.99 -45.67
CA LEU A 471 -14.53 -28.04 -44.74
C LEU A 471 -15.84 -27.60 -45.43
N PRO A 472 -16.97 -28.25 -45.13
CA PRO A 472 -18.26 -27.80 -45.63
C PRO A 472 -18.60 -26.40 -45.09
N TYR A 473 -19.35 -25.63 -45.87
CA TYR A 473 -19.87 -24.32 -45.48
C TYR A 473 -21.40 -24.33 -45.60
N ASN A 474 -22.05 -23.49 -44.81
CA ASN A 474 -23.49 -23.24 -44.88
C ASN A 474 -23.73 -21.92 -45.63
N SER A 475 -24.50 -21.97 -46.72
CA SER A 475 -24.81 -20.81 -47.57
C SER A 475 -25.67 -19.76 -46.88
N GLU A 476 -26.61 -20.15 -46.00
CA GLU A 476 -27.45 -19.22 -45.24
C GLU A 476 -26.60 -18.36 -44.31
N LEU A 477 -25.62 -18.98 -43.65
CA LEU A 477 -24.66 -18.29 -42.80
C LEU A 477 -23.77 -17.30 -43.59
N VAL A 478 -23.41 -17.63 -44.83
CA VAL A 478 -22.69 -16.67 -45.71
C VAL A 478 -23.56 -15.45 -46.01
N VAL A 479 -24.86 -15.64 -46.32
CA VAL A 479 -25.79 -14.52 -46.55
C VAL A 479 -25.92 -13.65 -45.31
N ILE A 480 -26.07 -14.26 -44.12
CA ILE A 480 -26.15 -13.54 -42.85
C ILE A 480 -24.87 -12.73 -42.61
N PHE A 481 -23.69 -13.35 -42.79
CA PHE A 481 -22.41 -12.66 -42.65
C PHE A 481 -22.30 -11.44 -43.57
N LEU A 482 -22.58 -11.63 -44.87
CA LEU A 482 -22.48 -10.55 -45.86
C LEU A 482 -23.45 -9.39 -45.58
N LYS A 483 -24.64 -9.68 -45.06
CA LYS A 483 -25.63 -8.65 -44.75
C LYS A 483 -25.40 -7.94 -43.42
N PHE A 484 -24.86 -8.61 -42.41
CA PHE A 484 -24.88 -8.11 -41.03
C PHE A 484 -23.50 -7.99 -40.36
N LEU A 485 -22.44 -8.63 -40.88
CA LEU A 485 -21.12 -8.66 -40.24
C LEU A 485 -19.97 -8.19 -41.15
N TYR A 486 -20.19 -8.07 -42.46
CA TYR A 486 -19.11 -7.69 -43.39
C TYR A 486 -18.58 -6.27 -43.12
N ASP A 487 -19.47 -5.29 -42.90
CA ASP A 487 -19.12 -3.89 -42.59
C ASP A 487 -19.36 -3.52 -41.12
N GLN A 488 -19.81 -4.47 -40.29
CA GLN A 488 -20.21 -4.24 -38.91
C GLN A 488 -19.37 -5.09 -37.97
N ASP A 489 -18.86 -4.47 -36.90
CA ASP A 489 -18.09 -5.16 -35.88
C ASP A 489 -18.82 -5.12 -34.53
N PRO A 490 -19.74 -6.07 -34.29
CA PRO A 490 -20.48 -6.11 -33.03
C PRO A 490 -19.57 -6.47 -31.84
N VAL A 491 -18.44 -7.14 -32.05
CA VAL A 491 -17.52 -7.48 -30.94
C VAL A 491 -16.83 -6.21 -30.43
N LYS A 492 -16.34 -5.36 -31.34
CA LYS A 492 -15.75 -4.06 -31.00
C LYS A 492 -16.76 -3.13 -30.33
N GLN A 493 -17.99 -3.06 -30.84
CA GLN A 493 -19.07 -2.25 -30.26
C GLN A 493 -19.35 -2.59 -28.79
N LEU A 494 -19.12 -3.83 -28.38
CA LEU A 494 -19.35 -4.29 -27.01
C LEU A 494 -18.15 -4.16 -26.09
N LEU A 495 -16.93 -4.19 -26.63
CA LEU A 495 -15.70 -4.08 -25.85
C LEU A 495 -15.30 -2.63 -25.57
N GLU A 496 -15.49 -1.72 -26.54
CA GLU A 496 -14.94 -0.37 -26.43
C GLU A 496 -15.82 0.59 -25.60
N ALA A 497 -15.16 1.54 -24.93
CA ALA A 497 -15.80 2.71 -24.38
C ALA A 497 -15.89 3.77 -25.49
N SER A 498 -16.88 3.67 -26.38
CA SER A 498 -17.08 4.72 -27.38
C SER A 498 -17.53 6.03 -26.70
N ASN A 499 -16.99 7.17 -27.17
CA ASN A 499 -17.30 8.51 -26.64
C ASN A 499 -18.73 9.00 -26.99
N ALA A 500 -19.43 8.28 -27.86
CA ALA A 500 -20.82 8.54 -28.20
C ALA A 500 -21.70 7.53 -27.45
N ASP A 501 -22.85 7.96 -26.94
CA ASP A 501 -23.90 7.08 -26.41
C ASP A 501 -24.50 6.20 -27.52
N GLN A 502 -23.69 5.31 -28.10
CA GLN A 502 -24.15 4.25 -28.98
C GLN A 502 -24.90 3.25 -28.11
N ILE A 503 -26.22 3.30 -28.22
CA ILE A 503 -27.13 2.35 -27.62
C ILE A 503 -27.00 1.06 -28.42
N ILE A 504 -26.57 -0.02 -27.78
CA ILE A 504 -26.55 -1.35 -28.41
C ILE A 504 -28.00 -1.74 -28.68
N ASP A 505 -28.32 -2.00 -29.94
CA ASP A 505 -29.66 -2.44 -30.32
C ASP A 505 -29.85 -3.89 -29.88
N ILE A 506 -30.89 -4.11 -29.07
CA ILE A 506 -31.21 -5.40 -28.48
C ILE A 506 -32.64 -5.71 -28.84
N ASP A 507 -32.86 -6.96 -29.21
CA ASP A 507 -34.17 -7.48 -29.51
C ASP A 507 -35.21 -7.10 -28.43
N LEU A 508 -36.38 -6.66 -28.92
CA LEU A 508 -37.44 -6.09 -28.10
C LEU A 508 -37.97 -7.10 -27.07
N GLU A 509 -38.03 -8.39 -27.43
CA GLU A 509 -38.48 -9.47 -26.55
C GLU A 509 -37.52 -9.64 -25.37
N THR A 510 -36.22 -9.61 -25.63
CA THR A 510 -35.19 -9.67 -24.58
C THR A 510 -35.31 -8.47 -23.63
N MET A 511 -35.48 -7.26 -24.16
CA MET A 511 -35.66 -6.06 -23.34
C MET A 511 -36.95 -6.08 -22.53
N GLN A 512 -38.04 -6.59 -23.10
CA GLN A 512 -39.30 -6.76 -22.39
C GLN A 512 -39.15 -7.75 -21.24
N ARG A 513 -38.48 -8.89 -21.48
CA ARG A 513 -38.22 -9.90 -20.45
C ARG A 513 -37.36 -9.36 -19.31
N VAL A 514 -36.34 -8.53 -19.59
CA VAL A 514 -35.54 -7.86 -18.55
C VAL A 514 -36.42 -6.93 -17.70
N LYS A 515 -37.31 -6.16 -18.33
CA LYS A 515 -38.27 -5.30 -17.61
C LYS A 515 -39.26 -6.11 -16.78
N GLU A 516 -39.71 -7.27 -17.25
CA GLU A 516 -40.57 -8.15 -16.47
C GLU A 516 -39.82 -8.70 -15.24
N LEU A 517 -38.57 -9.13 -15.41
CA LEU A 517 -37.74 -9.63 -14.32
C LEU A 517 -37.48 -8.57 -13.22
N SER A 518 -37.40 -7.27 -13.57
CA SER A 518 -37.25 -6.22 -12.56
C SER A 518 -38.44 -6.16 -11.60
N HIS A 519 -39.66 -6.47 -12.06
CA HIS A 519 -40.85 -6.56 -11.21
C HIS A 519 -40.80 -7.74 -10.23
N PHE A 520 -40.01 -8.78 -10.53
CA PHE A 520 -39.79 -9.96 -9.68
C PHE A 520 -38.53 -9.86 -8.80
N GLY A 521 -37.97 -8.66 -8.64
CA GLY A 521 -36.75 -8.44 -7.84
C GLY A 521 -35.45 -8.65 -8.61
N GLY A 522 -35.50 -8.63 -9.95
CA GLY A 522 -34.34 -8.48 -10.82
C GLY A 522 -33.70 -7.09 -10.70
N PHE A 523 -32.73 -6.81 -11.56
CA PHE A 523 -32.00 -5.55 -11.52
C PHE A 523 -32.90 -4.34 -11.76
N SER A 524 -32.64 -3.25 -11.04
CA SER A 524 -33.33 -1.96 -11.14
C SER A 524 -33.04 -1.26 -12.47
N ASP A 525 -31.80 -1.32 -12.94
CA ASP A 525 -31.35 -0.74 -14.21
C ASP A 525 -31.61 -1.72 -15.36
N CYS A 526 -32.75 -1.57 -16.04
CA CYS A 526 -33.16 -2.44 -17.15
C CYS A 526 -32.39 -2.19 -18.46
N ASP A 527 -31.69 -1.06 -18.58
CA ASP A 527 -30.95 -0.69 -19.79
C ASP A 527 -29.49 -1.19 -19.75
N TYR A 528 -29.12 -2.01 -18.77
CA TYR A 528 -27.74 -2.45 -18.60
C TYR A 528 -27.17 -3.15 -19.84
N LEU A 529 -27.94 -4.02 -20.50
CA LEU A 529 -27.51 -4.71 -21.73
C LEU A 529 -27.23 -3.74 -22.89
N ARG A 530 -27.85 -2.56 -22.91
CA ARG A 530 -27.66 -1.55 -23.97
C ARG A 530 -26.34 -0.80 -23.89
N ARG A 531 -25.54 -1.05 -22.85
CA ARG A 531 -24.24 -0.43 -22.62
C ARG A 531 -23.12 -1.43 -22.88
N THR A 532 -21.97 -0.91 -23.32
CA THR A 532 -20.78 -1.73 -23.57
C THR A 532 -20.27 -2.35 -22.26
N LEU A 533 -19.53 -3.46 -22.39
CA LEU A 533 -18.94 -4.18 -21.27
C LEU A 533 -17.96 -3.29 -20.50
N ALA A 534 -17.21 -2.44 -21.22
CA ALA A 534 -16.38 -1.41 -20.61
C ALA A 534 -17.21 -0.41 -19.80
N LYS A 535 -18.32 0.12 -20.35
CA LYS A 535 -19.16 1.08 -19.62
C LYS A 535 -19.77 0.47 -18.35
N GLN A 536 -20.21 -0.79 -18.39
CA GLN A 536 -20.67 -1.48 -17.17
C GLN A 536 -19.55 -1.72 -16.16
N PHE A 537 -18.36 -2.10 -16.63
CA PHE A 537 -17.18 -2.24 -15.78
C PHE A 537 -16.84 -0.94 -15.04
N HIS A 538 -16.86 0.20 -15.73
CA HIS A 538 -16.62 1.50 -15.10
C HIS A 538 -17.71 1.85 -14.05
N GLN A 539 -18.98 1.53 -14.31
CA GLN A 539 -20.05 1.73 -13.32
C GLN A 539 -19.88 0.84 -12.08
N MET A 540 -19.51 -0.43 -12.26
CA MET A 540 -19.19 -1.33 -11.17
C MET A 540 -18.01 -0.80 -10.35
N GLU A 541 -16.91 -0.42 -11.01
CA GLU A 541 -15.74 0.12 -10.33
C GLU A 541 -16.06 1.39 -9.53
N SER A 542 -16.82 2.32 -10.10
CA SER A 542 -17.26 3.53 -9.38
C SER A 542 -18.08 3.18 -8.15
N SER A 543 -18.98 2.20 -8.25
CA SER A 543 -19.81 1.78 -7.12
C SER A 543 -18.99 1.18 -5.97
N PHE A 544 -17.89 0.47 -6.28
CA PHE A 544 -16.97 -0.01 -5.24
C PHE A 544 -16.23 1.13 -4.55
N LYS A 545 -15.74 2.10 -5.31
CA LYS A 545 -15.07 3.29 -4.75
C LYS A 545 -15.99 4.05 -3.81
N GLU A 546 -17.24 4.27 -4.20
CA GLU A 546 -18.25 4.90 -3.35
C GLU A 546 -18.55 4.09 -2.08
N ALA A 547 -18.74 2.77 -2.22
CA ALA A 547 -19.06 1.91 -1.10
C ALA A 547 -17.93 1.83 -0.05
N PHE A 548 -16.66 1.76 -0.48
CA PHE A 548 -15.51 1.70 0.42
C PHE A 548 -15.03 3.07 0.92
N LEU A 549 -15.47 4.18 0.30
CA LEU A 549 -15.23 5.53 0.82
C LEU A 549 -15.99 5.81 2.12
N MET A 550 -17.14 5.16 2.34
CA MET A 550 -17.93 5.36 3.57
C MET A 550 -17.22 4.84 4.83
N PRO A 551 -16.61 3.64 4.83
CA PRO A 551 -15.71 3.24 5.91
C PRO A 551 -14.55 4.20 6.14
N PHE A 552 -13.89 4.61 5.05
CA PHE A 552 -12.78 5.54 5.10
C PHE A 552 -13.16 6.85 5.82
N THR A 553 -14.27 7.48 5.42
CA THR A 553 -14.73 8.74 6.01
C THR A 553 -15.25 8.57 7.43
N SER A 554 -15.93 7.46 7.73
CA SER A 554 -16.49 7.18 9.05
C SER A 554 -15.42 6.97 10.11
N ILE A 555 -14.32 6.29 9.74
CA ILE A 555 -13.20 6.01 10.65
C ILE A 555 -12.34 7.27 10.81
N SER A 556 -12.09 8.02 9.72
CA SER A 556 -11.40 9.32 9.78
C SER A 556 -12.05 10.27 10.80
N ARG A 557 -13.39 10.32 10.88
CA ARG A 557 -14.13 11.15 11.84
C ARG A 557 -14.07 10.65 13.29
N LYS A 558 -13.71 9.39 13.51
CA LYS A 558 -13.68 8.77 14.84
C LYS A 558 -12.34 8.87 15.53
N ILE A 559 -11.28 9.10 14.76
CA ILE A 559 -9.95 9.32 15.33
C ILE A 559 -9.87 10.78 15.73
N LEU A 560 -9.71 11.04 17.02
CA LEU A 560 -9.73 12.37 17.59
C LEU A 560 -8.42 12.65 18.30
N CYS A 561 -7.98 13.91 18.29
CA CYS A 561 -6.89 14.37 19.13
C CYS A 561 -7.36 14.43 20.58
N VAL A 562 -6.67 13.68 21.44
CA VAL A 562 -7.00 13.57 22.86
C VAL A 562 -6.18 14.55 23.69
N ASP A 563 -4.89 14.63 23.41
CA ASP A 563 -3.96 15.43 24.20
C ASP A 563 -2.84 16.03 23.33
N LEU A 564 -2.26 17.13 23.80
CA LEU A 564 -1.12 17.83 23.20
C LEU A 564 -0.14 18.23 24.29
N LEU A 565 1.11 17.78 24.15
CA LEU A 565 2.22 18.13 25.02
C LEU A 565 3.22 19.02 24.28
N PRO A 566 3.36 20.30 24.65
CA PRO A 566 4.45 21.15 24.16
C PRO A 566 5.79 20.69 24.77
N LEU A 567 6.74 20.27 23.93
CA LEU A 567 8.07 19.79 24.32
C LEU A 567 9.12 20.90 24.45
N ALA A 568 9.50 21.56 23.33
CA ALA A 568 10.53 22.60 23.33
C ALA A 568 10.28 23.68 22.25
N PRO A 569 10.65 24.97 22.48
CA PRO A 569 10.56 26.00 21.45
C PRO A 569 11.56 25.76 20.32
N LEU A 570 11.17 26.09 19.10
CA LEU A 570 12.02 25.98 17.91
C LEU A 570 12.10 27.33 17.20
N PRO A 571 13.29 27.78 16.77
CA PRO A 571 13.41 28.99 15.96
C PRO A 571 12.62 28.83 14.65
N PRO A 572 11.99 29.89 14.12
CA PRO A 572 11.22 29.80 12.87
C PRO A 572 12.06 29.40 11.63
N SER A 573 13.40 29.44 11.71
CA SER A 573 14.32 29.00 10.67
C SER A 573 14.71 27.51 10.74
N SER A 574 14.27 26.75 11.75
CA SER A 574 14.75 25.39 12.04
C SER A 574 13.99 24.26 11.34
N VAL A 575 13.20 24.55 10.30
CA VAL A 575 12.28 23.60 9.62
C VAL A 575 12.99 22.36 9.07
N SER A 576 14.33 22.36 8.94
CA SER A 576 15.11 21.22 8.42
C SER A 576 15.99 20.49 9.44
N LEU A 577 15.91 20.79 10.74
CA LEU A 577 16.72 20.08 11.74
C LEU A 577 16.14 18.68 11.99
N LYS A 578 16.92 17.63 11.67
CA LYS A 578 16.63 16.26 12.10
C LYS A 578 16.97 16.17 13.59
N ILE A 579 15.94 16.16 14.43
CA ILE A 579 16.10 15.96 15.87
C ILE A 579 16.15 14.45 16.13
N PRO A 580 17.21 13.93 16.79
CA PRO A 580 17.24 12.55 17.26
C PRO A 580 16.02 12.27 18.12
N THR A 581 15.18 11.33 17.69
CA THR A 581 13.89 11.03 18.31
C THR A 581 13.57 9.55 18.25
N SER A 582 13.12 9.00 19.36
CA SER A 582 12.61 7.63 19.44
C SER A 582 11.34 7.59 20.30
N ILE A 583 10.31 6.93 19.78
CA ILE A 583 9.01 6.74 20.43
C ILE A 583 8.78 5.25 20.53
N SER A 584 8.33 4.78 21.69
CA SER A 584 8.15 3.36 21.97
C SER A 584 7.02 3.11 22.96
N TYR A 585 6.53 1.87 23.00
CA TYR A 585 5.48 1.41 23.90
C TYR A 585 5.92 0.12 24.61
N TYR A 586 5.71 0.06 25.93
CA TYR A 586 6.08 -1.09 26.78
C TYR A 586 4.90 -1.59 27.59
N GLU A 587 4.90 -2.87 27.93
CA GLU A 587 3.91 -3.43 28.85
C GLU A 587 4.30 -3.09 30.30
N ASP A 588 3.39 -2.50 31.07
CA ASP A 588 3.64 -2.18 32.48
C ASP A 588 3.70 -3.46 33.33
N SER A 589 4.90 -3.94 33.61
CA SER A 589 5.12 -5.14 34.43
C SER A 589 4.60 -5.00 35.87
N PHE A 590 4.43 -3.77 36.37
CA PHE A 590 3.93 -3.49 37.72
C PHE A 590 2.43 -3.74 37.91
N GLN A 591 1.64 -3.90 36.84
CA GLN A 591 0.19 -4.12 36.92
C GLN A 591 -0.25 -5.59 36.85
N SER A 592 0.69 -6.52 36.70
CA SER A 592 0.40 -7.94 36.45
C SER A 592 -0.14 -8.73 37.66
N VAL A 593 -0.24 -8.14 38.87
CA VAL A 593 -0.53 -8.91 40.11
C VAL A 593 -1.98 -8.79 40.62
N SER A 594 -2.90 -8.07 39.97
CA SER A 594 -4.27 -7.97 40.51
C SER A 594 -5.41 -8.00 39.48
N TYR A 595 -6.15 -9.11 39.54
CA TYR A 595 -7.50 -9.39 39.05
C TYR A 595 -7.70 -9.70 37.55
N GLN A 596 -7.94 -10.99 37.32
CA GLN A 596 -8.77 -11.52 36.24
C GLN A 596 -10.10 -10.76 36.16
N GLN A 597 -10.29 -9.92 35.13
CA GLN A 597 -11.55 -9.77 34.32
C GLN A 597 -11.63 -8.51 33.42
N THR A 598 -10.59 -7.69 33.29
CA THR A 598 -10.52 -6.69 32.20
C THR A 598 -9.11 -6.64 31.61
N CYS A 599 -8.88 -7.38 30.52
CA CYS A 599 -7.61 -7.40 29.79
C CYS A 599 -7.37 -6.08 29.02
N GLN A 600 -7.02 -5.01 29.74
CA GLN A 600 -6.19 -3.93 29.20
C GLN A 600 -4.81 -4.16 29.78
N GLY A 601 -3.87 -4.71 29.02
CA GLY A 601 -2.46 -4.56 29.36
C GLY A 601 -2.16 -3.08 29.25
N SER A 602 -1.82 -2.41 30.35
CA SER A 602 -1.51 -0.99 30.31
C SER A 602 -0.14 -0.84 29.65
N PHE A 603 -0.13 -0.39 28.40
CA PHE A 603 1.12 0.00 27.77
C PHE A 603 1.54 1.38 28.28
N VAL A 604 2.82 1.54 28.62
CA VAL A 604 3.46 2.82 28.93
C VAL A 604 4.24 3.26 27.71
N ASP A 605 3.95 4.45 27.23
CA ASP A 605 4.71 5.08 26.15
C ASP A 605 5.97 5.74 26.71
N PHE A 606 7.07 5.63 25.97
CA PHE A 606 8.32 6.35 26.23
C PHE A 606 8.69 7.15 24.99
N ILE A 607 8.83 8.45 25.16
CA ILE A 607 9.20 9.42 24.11
C ILE A 607 10.56 9.99 24.50
N SER A 608 11.57 9.70 23.70
CA SER A 608 12.93 10.19 23.88
C SER A 608 13.30 11.12 22.74
N PHE A 609 13.85 12.30 23.06
CA PHE A 609 14.26 13.28 22.05
C PHE A 609 15.38 14.17 22.55
N GLN A 610 16.25 14.61 21.63
CA GLN A 610 17.24 15.63 21.95
C GLN A 610 16.59 17.01 22.04
N ILE A 611 16.87 17.76 23.10
CA ILE A 611 16.45 19.16 23.21
C ILE A 611 17.34 19.99 22.29
N PRO A 612 16.77 20.79 21.36
CA PRO A 612 17.56 21.67 20.51
C PRO A 612 18.33 22.69 21.36
N GLU A 613 19.61 22.93 21.03
CA GLU A 613 20.50 23.78 21.84
C GLU A 613 20.01 25.24 21.96
N GLU A 614 19.29 25.73 20.94
CA GLU A 614 18.71 27.08 20.94
C GLU A 614 17.38 27.19 21.71
N SER A 615 16.82 26.07 22.19
CA SER A 615 15.50 26.04 22.83
C SER A 615 15.49 26.66 24.22
N PHE A 616 16.50 26.42 25.05
CA PHE A 616 16.56 26.95 26.42
C PHE A 616 17.99 27.42 26.74
N SER A 617 18.14 28.67 27.20
CA SER A 617 19.45 29.24 27.55
C SER A 617 20.19 28.50 28.67
N ASN A 618 19.48 27.67 29.45
CA ASN A 618 19.99 27.01 30.66
C ASN A 618 20.02 25.48 30.55
N ILE A 619 19.56 24.90 29.44
CA ILE A 619 19.53 23.44 29.22
C ILE A 619 20.20 23.21 27.87
N ALA A 620 21.51 22.93 27.91
CA ALA A 620 22.30 22.63 26.72
C ALA A 620 22.62 21.14 26.67
N ASN A 621 22.63 20.57 25.47
CA ASN A 621 23.09 19.20 25.23
C ASN A 621 22.39 18.12 26.09
N CYS A 622 21.06 18.19 26.18
CA CYS A 622 20.25 17.28 26.99
C CYS A 622 19.31 16.42 26.13
N ILE A 623 19.10 15.17 26.57
CA ILE A 623 18.10 14.25 26.06
C ILE A 623 16.93 14.23 27.04
N ALA A 624 15.73 14.52 26.57
CA ALA A 624 14.51 14.38 27.33
C ALA A 624 13.92 12.99 27.13
N ILE A 625 13.55 12.32 28.22
CA ILE A 625 12.78 11.07 28.20
C ILE A 625 11.47 11.32 28.95
N VAL A 626 10.35 11.22 28.25
CA VAL A 626 9.00 11.37 28.79
C VAL A 626 8.32 10.01 28.81
N ARG A 627 7.64 9.66 29.89
CA ARG A 627 6.84 8.42 30.00
C ARG A 627 5.42 8.66 30.52
N GLY A 628 4.50 7.82 30.06
CA GLY A 628 3.12 7.78 30.56
C GLY A 628 2.19 8.88 30.02
N PHE A 629 2.46 9.42 28.82
CA PHE A 629 1.61 10.43 28.20
C PHE A 629 0.29 9.85 27.66
N THR A 630 0.23 8.53 27.40
CA THR A 630 -0.94 7.87 26.81
C THR A 630 -1.95 7.28 27.80
N HIS A 631 -1.74 7.44 29.12
CA HIS A 631 -2.62 6.86 30.14
C HIS A 631 -4.05 7.43 30.12
N ASP A 632 -5.02 6.54 30.31
CA ASP A 632 -6.45 6.82 30.20
C ASP A 632 -6.93 7.91 31.18
N SER A 633 -7.70 8.87 30.70
CA SER A 633 -8.43 9.82 31.56
C SER A 633 -9.45 9.15 32.49
N SER A 634 -9.73 7.85 32.29
CA SER A 634 -10.55 7.03 33.18
C SER A 634 -9.81 6.57 34.46
N SER A 635 -8.47 6.48 34.42
CA SER A 635 -7.63 6.12 35.57
C SER A 635 -7.40 7.28 36.54
N LEU A 636 -7.64 8.53 36.12
CA LEU A 636 -7.66 9.72 36.99
C LEU A 636 -8.64 9.58 38.17
N LYS A 637 -9.69 8.75 38.04
CA LYS A 637 -10.61 8.45 39.16
C LYS A 637 -10.03 7.50 40.21
N LYS A 638 -8.86 6.89 39.97
CA LYS A 638 -8.22 5.88 40.84
C LYS A 638 -6.85 6.27 41.41
N GLY A 639 -6.43 7.54 41.31
CA GLY A 639 -5.33 8.10 42.13
C GLY A 639 -3.89 7.75 41.72
N TYR A 640 -3.64 7.19 40.54
CA TYR A 640 -2.31 6.88 39.98
C TYR A 640 -2.42 7.01 38.44
N THR A 641 -1.56 7.65 37.63
CA THR A 641 -0.16 8.11 37.65
C THR A 641 -0.04 9.45 36.89
N SER A 642 0.94 10.29 37.26
CA SER A 642 1.26 11.56 36.58
C SER A 642 2.13 11.34 35.34
N LEU A 643 2.01 12.20 34.32
CA LEU A 643 3.03 12.34 33.28
C LEU A 643 4.39 12.47 33.95
N GLU A 644 5.37 11.69 33.52
CA GLU A 644 6.69 11.66 34.13
C GLU A 644 7.74 11.98 33.09
N ALA A 645 8.75 12.80 33.43
CA ALA A 645 9.86 13.01 32.53
C ALA A 645 11.19 13.19 33.25
N LEU A 646 12.24 13.08 32.44
CA LEU A 646 13.62 13.12 32.83
C LEU A 646 14.44 13.90 31.81
N LEU A 647 15.42 14.65 32.31
CA LEU A 647 16.46 15.28 31.50
C LEU A 647 17.82 14.61 31.77
N LEU A 648 18.40 14.01 30.74
CA LEU A 648 19.75 13.45 30.74
C LEU A 648 20.70 14.42 30.05
N GLN A 649 21.65 14.98 30.78
CA GLN A 649 22.71 15.81 30.22
C GLN A 649 23.85 14.95 29.70
N ILE A 650 24.20 15.14 28.43
CA ILE A 650 25.32 14.48 27.77
C ILE A 650 26.63 15.12 28.28
N PRO A 651 27.70 14.32 28.51
CA PRO A 651 28.97 14.85 29.00
C PRO A 651 29.53 15.98 28.13
N ASP A 652 30.17 16.95 28.78
CA ASP A 652 30.89 18.02 28.11
C ASP A 652 31.96 17.40 27.20
N GLY A 653 31.92 17.75 25.92
CA GLY A 653 32.79 17.15 24.91
C GLY A 653 32.07 16.22 23.95
N TYR A 654 30.85 15.76 24.23
CA TYR A 654 30.08 14.89 23.33
C TYR A 654 28.76 15.53 22.88
N TYR A 655 28.22 15.14 21.72
CA TYR A 655 26.85 15.47 21.31
C TYR A 655 26.14 14.22 20.79
N CYS A 656 24.81 14.17 20.94
CA CYS A 656 24.01 13.04 20.48
C CYS A 656 23.76 13.11 18.97
N VAL A 657 24.03 11.99 18.29
CA VAL A 657 23.85 11.81 16.85
C VAL A 657 22.52 11.12 16.56
N ASP A 658 22.22 10.05 17.29
CA ASP A 658 20.96 9.32 17.15
C ASP A 658 20.60 8.56 18.44
N ILE A 659 19.31 8.26 18.58
CA ILE A 659 18.72 7.57 19.73
C ILE A 659 17.81 6.49 19.20
N SER A 660 18.05 5.24 19.62
CA SER A 660 17.17 4.13 19.26
C SER A 660 16.80 3.32 20.48
N LEU A 661 15.60 2.73 20.43
CA LEU A 661 15.24 1.71 21.39
C LEU A 661 16.00 0.41 21.13
N TYR A 662 16.25 -0.34 22.20
CA TYR A 662 16.75 -1.70 22.10
C TYR A 662 15.81 -2.71 22.77
N LYS A 663 15.69 -2.73 24.10
CA LYS A 663 14.83 -3.70 24.82
C LYS A 663 13.96 -2.97 25.84
N GLU A 664 13.20 -3.71 26.65
CA GLU A 664 12.38 -3.15 27.72
C GLU A 664 13.17 -2.19 28.60
N SER A 665 12.80 -0.91 28.53
CA SER A 665 13.48 0.19 29.23
C SER A 665 14.98 0.31 28.92
N GLN A 666 15.46 -0.11 27.75
CA GLN A 666 16.84 0.05 27.30
C GLN A 666 16.92 0.93 26.06
N ILE A 667 17.72 2.00 26.15
CA ILE A 667 17.90 2.98 25.07
C ILE A 667 19.36 2.94 24.63
N VAL A 668 19.60 2.80 23.32
CA VAL A 668 20.93 2.93 22.72
C VAL A 668 21.13 4.38 22.32
N LEU A 669 22.20 4.97 22.83
CA LEU A 669 22.65 6.31 22.47
C LEU A 669 23.90 6.23 21.60
N LEU A 670 23.91 7.02 20.54
CA LEU A 670 25.06 7.21 19.67
C LEU A 670 25.58 8.64 19.83
N LEU A 671 26.83 8.80 20.26
CA LEU A 671 27.43 10.09 20.57
C LEU A 671 28.73 10.32 19.77
N ASN A 672 28.98 11.58 19.38
CA ASN A 672 30.21 12.04 18.74
C ASN A 672 30.95 13.01 19.65
N ASP A 673 32.28 13.01 19.62
CA ASP A 673 33.08 14.07 20.24
C ASP A 673 32.93 15.41 19.48
N THR A 674 32.78 16.50 20.23
CA THR A 674 32.60 17.90 19.82
C THR A 674 33.92 18.58 19.44
N THR A 675 35.06 18.06 19.88
CA THR A 675 36.38 18.72 19.75
C THR A 675 37.06 18.48 18.40
N THR A 676 36.55 17.54 17.58
CA THR A 676 37.19 17.14 16.33
C THR A 676 36.48 17.74 15.11
N SER A 677 37.20 18.58 14.36
CA SER A 677 36.79 18.99 13.02
C SER A 677 36.59 17.76 12.13
N SER A 678 35.52 17.77 11.34
CA SER A 678 34.84 16.69 10.61
C SER A 678 35.64 15.68 9.76
N GLU A 679 36.98 15.66 9.77
CA GLU A 679 37.78 14.81 8.87
C GLU A 679 38.92 13.98 9.51
N SER A 680 39.31 14.19 10.77
CA SER A 680 40.33 13.37 11.46
C SER A 680 39.79 12.64 12.70
N SER A 681 40.17 11.36 12.85
CA SER A 681 39.91 10.42 13.96
C SER A 681 39.16 11.02 15.16
N GLY A 682 37.84 11.13 15.04
CA GLY A 682 36.98 11.49 16.17
C GLY A 682 36.66 10.24 16.97
N ASP A 683 36.87 10.30 18.27
CA ASP A 683 36.39 9.29 19.21
C ASP A 683 34.88 9.45 19.31
N SER A 684 34.16 8.42 18.90
CA SER A 684 32.70 8.35 19.06
C SER A 684 32.38 7.22 20.01
N CYS A 685 31.17 7.18 20.54
CA CYS A 685 30.77 6.07 21.39
C CYS A 685 29.32 5.66 21.19
N MET A 686 29.10 4.37 21.38
CA MET A 686 27.77 3.78 21.50
C MET A 686 27.59 3.30 22.93
N MET A 687 26.45 3.60 23.52
CA MET A 687 26.15 3.18 24.89
C MET A 687 24.70 2.72 25.02
N ILE A 688 24.44 1.83 25.98
CA ILE A 688 23.09 1.44 26.38
C ILE A 688 22.82 2.07 27.75
N VAL A 689 21.66 2.71 27.89
CA VAL A 689 21.16 3.29 29.14
C VAL A 689 19.92 2.53 29.60
N GLN A 690 19.90 2.11 30.86
CA GLN A 690 18.74 1.46 31.47
C GLN A 690 17.75 2.53 32.01
N ALA A 691 16.76 2.88 31.20
CA ALA A 691 15.75 3.88 31.52
C ALA A 691 14.92 3.54 32.77
N ALA A 692 14.75 2.26 33.12
CA ALA A 692 13.96 1.86 34.30
C ALA A 692 14.59 2.31 35.63
N ASP A 693 15.92 2.44 35.67
CA ASP A 693 16.66 2.75 36.89
C ASP A 693 16.80 4.26 37.12
N LEU A 694 16.33 5.08 36.17
CA LEU A 694 16.44 6.53 36.23
C LEU A 694 15.29 7.15 37.07
N PRO A 695 15.57 8.16 37.91
CA PRO A 695 14.58 8.83 38.72
C PRO A 695 13.74 9.81 37.90
N PHE A 696 12.58 9.36 37.43
CA PHE A 696 11.59 10.21 36.76
C PHE A 696 10.92 11.17 37.74
N ALA A 697 10.69 12.41 37.29
CA ALA A 697 9.95 13.43 38.03
C ALA A 697 8.54 13.60 37.45
N SER A 698 7.55 13.76 38.32
CA SER A 698 6.16 13.99 37.91
C SER A 698 5.98 15.39 37.35
N ILE A 699 5.49 15.50 36.11
CA ILE A 699 5.05 16.73 35.47
C ILE A 699 3.53 16.82 35.61
N SER A 700 3.03 18.00 35.98
CA SER A 700 1.59 18.27 35.97
C SER A 700 1.05 18.29 34.53
N THR A 701 -0.05 17.58 34.27
CA THR A 701 -0.74 17.62 32.97
C THR A 701 -1.13 19.07 32.62
N PRO A 702 -1.05 19.48 31.34
CA PRO A 702 -1.19 20.89 30.95
C PRO A 702 -2.61 21.40 31.25
N THR A 703 -2.74 22.39 32.13
CA THR A 703 -4.03 23.03 32.47
C THR A 703 -4.27 24.35 31.74
N CYS A 704 -3.25 24.93 31.10
CA CYS A 704 -3.36 26.05 30.16
C CYS A 704 -1.99 26.26 29.48
N VAL A 705 -1.96 27.07 28.42
CA VAL A 705 -0.85 27.34 27.47
C VAL A 705 0.37 28.08 28.09
N ASP A 706 0.64 27.92 29.38
CA ASP A 706 1.82 28.52 30.01
C ASP A 706 3.03 27.56 29.93
N ILE A 707 3.87 27.87 28.94
CA ILE A 707 5.34 27.72 28.83
C ILE A 707 5.92 26.33 29.14
N TRP A 708 6.41 25.68 28.08
CA TRP A 708 7.35 24.54 28.05
C TRP A 708 7.75 23.98 29.44
N LYS A 709 6.94 23.08 30.00
CA LYS A 709 7.13 22.55 31.36
C LYS A 709 8.39 21.71 31.54
N LEU A 710 9.04 21.28 30.45
CA LEU A 710 10.39 20.72 30.51
C LEU A 710 11.39 21.70 31.14
N HIS A 711 11.14 23.01 31.08
CA HIS A 711 11.96 23.99 31.81
C HIS A 711 11.83 23.88 33.34
N GLU A 712 10.72 23.35 33.86
CA GLU A 712 10.54 23.08 35.31
C GLU A 712 11.50 21.98 35.80
N LEU A 713 11.99 21.12 34.90
CA LEU A 713 12.92 20.03 35.22
C LEU A 713 14.39 20.45 35.24
N LYS A 714 14.71 21.73 35.02
CA LYS A 714 16.10 22.24 35.03
C LYS A 714 16.89 21.88 36.31
N ASP A 715 16.19 21.74 37.44
CA ASP A 715 16.81 21.46 38.73
C ASP A 715 16.99 19.94 38.98
N ASN A 716 16.43 19.09 38.11
CA ASN A 716 16.46 17.61 38.18
C ASN A 716 17.24 16.98 37.01
N ILE A 717 18.25 17.68 36.47
CA ILE A 717 19.10 17.16 35.40
C ILE A 717 20.01 16.06 35.94
N ILE A 718 20.03 14.92 35.25
CA ILE A 718 20.94 13.81 35.54
C ILE A 718 22.11 13.87 34.59
N TYR A 719 23.31 13.88 35.13
CA TYR A 719 24.54 13.81 34.35
C TYR A 719 24.81 12.36 33.98
N LEU A 720 24.91 12.10 32.68
CA LEU A 720 25.22 10.79 32.17
C LEU A 720 26.70 10.46 32.46
N GLN A 721 26.96 9.41 33.24
CA GLN A 721 28.31 8.97 33.58
C GLN A 721 28.76 7.86 32.64
N MET A 722 29.93 8.02 32.02
CA MET A 722 30.46 7.06 31.04
C MET A 722 31.07 5.80 31.67
N GLU A 723 31.33 5.81 32.99
CA GLU A 723 32.06 4.75 33.70
C GLU A 723 31.16 3.60 34.23
N ASP A 724 29.87 3.87 34.43
CA ASP A 724 28.92 2.92 35.04
C ASP A 724 28.08 2.14 34.02
N GLU A 725 28.06 2.58 32.75
CA GLU A 725 27.21 2.03 31.69
C GLU A 725 28.01 1.14 30.71
N LYS A 726 27.32 0.26 29.97
CA LYS A 726 27.94 -0.46 28.85
C LYS A 726 28.25 0.51 27.70
N VAL A 727 29.48 1.02 27.65
CA VAL A 727 29.96 1.97 26.63
C VAL A 727 31.01 1.32 25.74
N ARG A 728 30.88 1.51 24.43
CA ARG A 728 31.87 1.10 23.43
C ARG A 728 32.38 2.31 22.66
N SER A 729 33.70 2.50 22.65
CA SER A 729 34.36 3.49 21.79
C SER A 729 34.41 3.01 20.33
N ILE A 730 34.25 3.96 19.42
CA ILE A 730 34.24 3.78 17.98
C ILE A 730 35.31 4.72 17.41
N PRO A 731 36.32 4.20 16.70
CA PRO A 731 37.48 4.97 16.23
C PRO A 731 37.18 5.86 15.01
N HIS A 732 35.90 6.16 14.77
CA HIS A 732 35.39 6.88 13.62
C HIS A 732 34.25 7.81 14.06
N SER A 733 34.20 9.01 13.50
CA SER A 733 33.02 9.88 13.62
C SER A 733 31.80 9.20 13.00
N VAL A 734 30.74 9.07 13.80
CA VAL A 734 29.51 8.38 13.44
C VAL A 734 28.44 9.34 12.93
N ILE A 735 27.53 8.84 12.10
CA ILE A 735 26.42 9.60 11.51
C ILE A 735 25.11 8.83 11.68
N ALA A 736 23.99 9.55 11.74
CA ALA A 736 22.66 8.94 11.66
C ALA A 736 22.44 8.33 10.27
N PRO A 737 21.67 7.23 10.14
CA PRO A 737 20.80 6.63 11.16
C PRO A 737 21.49 5.56 12.03
N LEU A 738 21.04 5.35 13.26
CA LEU A 738 21.37 4.18 14.08
C LEU A 738 20.30 3.10 13.86
N ALA A 739 20.69 1.91 13.39
CA ALA A 739 19.76 0.79 13.21
C ALA A 739 19.96 -0.28 14.29
N VAL A 740 18.95 -0.51 15.12
CA VAL A 740 19.00 -1.48 16.22
C VAL A 740 17.92 -2.55 16.05
N SER A 741 18.26 -3.81 16.35
CA SER A 741 17.30 -4.93 16.41
C SER A 741 17.24 -5.48 17.84
N SER A 742 16.06 -5.35 18.45
CA SER A 742 15.75 -5.87 19.78
C SER A 742 15.72 -7.39 19.85
N SER A 743 15.14 -8.02 18.82
CA SER A 743 14.89 -9.46 18.73
C SER A 743 16.16 -10.26 18.48
N ARG A 744 17.15 -9.65 17.82
CA ARG A 744 18.41 -10.30 17.44
C ARG A 744 19.61 -9.83 18.23
N GLY A 745 19.47 -8.74 18.99
CA GLY A 745 20.57 -8.27 19.83
C GLY A 745 21.66 -7.54 19.07
N VAL A 746 21.35 -6.88 17.95
CA VAL A 746 22.36 -6.30 17.05
C VAL A 746 22.14 -4.81 16.78
N ALA A 747 23.23 -4.08 16.56
CA ALA A 747 23.22 -2.68 16.13
C ALA A 747 24.10 -2.48 14.90
N CYS A 748 23.65 -1.64 13.97
CA CYS A 748 24.45 -1.18 12.85
C CYS A 748 24.65 0.34 12.97
N VAL A 749 25.91 0.75 12.98
CA VAL A 749 26.36 2.14 13.11
C VAL A 749 27.05 2.55 11.81
N PHE A 750 26.77 3.76 11.33
CA PHE A 750 27.39 4.30 10.12
C PHE A 750 28.40 5.38 10.46
N ALA A 751 29.52 5.40 9.73
CA ALA A 751 30.58 6.38 9.90
C ALA A 751 30.61 7.39 8.75
N ALA A 752 31.06 8.63 9.05
CA ALA A 752 31.21 9.71 8.08
C ALA A 752 32.14 9.35 6.89
N ARG A 753 33.04 8.38 7.09
CA ARG A 753 33.94 7.84 6.05
C ARG A 753 33.30 6.74 5.19
N LYS A 754 31.96 6.71 5.08
CA LYS A 754 31.19 5.70 4.34
C LYS A 754 31.57 4.29 4.82
N ARG A 755 31.50 4.03 6.12
CA ARG A 755 31.67 2.68 6.67
C ARG A 755 30.43 2.28 7.45
N ALA A 756 30.16 0.99 7.47
CA ALA A 756 29.15 0.40 8.33
C ALA A 756 29.83 -0.56 9.30
N LEU A 757 29.52 -0.38 10.58
CA LEU A 757 30.00 -1.17 11.70
C LEU A 757 28.80 -1.94 12.26
N VAL A 758 28.92 -3.27 12.40
CA VAL A 758 27.87 -4.11 12.98
C VAL A 758 28.36 -4.67 14.30
N TYR A 759 27.61 -4.40 15.35
CA TYR A 759 27.88 -4.84 16.72
C TYR A 759 26.83 -5.84 17.18
N ILE A 760 27.26 -6.87 17.92
CA ILE A 760 26.38 -7.69 18.76
C ILE A 760 26.34 -7.03 20.14
N LEU A 761 25.15 -6.66 20.61
CA LEU A 761 24.94 -5.93 21.86
C LEU A 761 24.89 -6.85 23.09
N GLU A 762 24.71 -8.16 22.90
CA GLU A 762 24.61 -9.15 23.99
C GLU A 762 25.96 -9.76 24.37
N GLU A 763 26.94 -9.71 23.49
CA GLU A 763 28.27 -10.31 23.67
C GLU A 763 29.30 -9.20 23.88
N ASP A 764 30.21 -9.39 24.83
CA ASP A 764 31.36 -8.51 25.05
C ASP A 764 32.57 -9.09 24.31
N GLU A 765 33.43 -8.22 23.76
CA GLU A 765 34.62 -8.63 23.02
C GLU A 765 35.75 -8.98 24.01
N ASP A 766 36.29 -10.19 23.88
CA ASP A 766 37.48 -10.58 24.63
C ASP A 766 38.64 -9.67 24.24
N GLU A 767 39.30 -9.05 25.22
CA GLU A 767 40.58 -8.38 24.98
C GLU A 767 41.59 -9.45 24.54
N VAL A 768 41.76 -9.62 23.24
CA VAL A 768 42.88 -10.38 22.70
C VAL A 768 44.11 -9.58 23.11
N SER A 769 44.85 -10.09 24.10
CA SER A 769 46.17 -9.60 24.41
C SER A 769 46.98 -9.63 23.12
N GLU A 770 47.28 -8.46 22.54
CA GLU A 770 48.28 -8.33 21.48
C GLU A 770 49.64 -8.74 22.08
N THR A 771 49.88 -10.04 22.10
CA THR A 771 51.18 -10.66 22.27
C THR A 771 51.29 -11.76 21.21
N GLU A 772 51.53 -11.35 19.97
CA GLU A 772 52.79 -11.62 19.21
C GLU A 772 52.70 -11.14 17.76
#